data_AF-A0A254RNZ1-F1
#
_entry.id   AF-A0A254RNZ1-F1
#
_cell.length_a   1.000
_cell.length_b   1.000
_cell.length_c   1.000
_cell.angle_alpha   90.00
_cell.angle_beta   90.00
_cell.angle_gamma   90.00
#
_symmetry.space_group_name_H-M   'P 1'
#
loop_
_entity.id
_entity.type
_entity.pdbx_description
1 polymer ?
#
loop_
_entity_poly.entity_id
_entity_poly.type
_entity_poly.pdbx_seq_one_letter_code
_entity_poly.pdbx_strand_id
1 'polypeptide(L)'
;MKHVLSATVGVLFAALSASAATIFPKTPTLSGGCYEISDARELYGFAAIVNGTDGNVKNKSACGKLTKDIVVNDIEDVYDIDINDVDAVVQWNPLDTFAGTFDGNGHTISGLVRNVAQETDPQDVGFIRVLVANPETPTVVKNLGLVKSMFYAKNSDVAMGIFAVRVVDSDLEDGADSYAQIVNCFNQSVAYFEKNGERSYLVRYADRHVILTIENSYNVGEGQLFGSSSDTVIVKNSYQLDNKESMDSDGVKHATEKQFKSGVVAYVLHEADPVWGQDVGTDVYPNFSGTIKNSKVDRYKVTFHTFTGDTATYFDSYISGFTYDLPDTVAKEKTIFRGWFKDKEFSGEPDKFIDASTSGNLEYWAKLENFYEITFHLDGGRVRQDWYTNYGSVFSNDCEFWRNNETTSCKYVEGFKGNLPTANNAFKEGYFLEGWYDNAELTGNRIDSMSDTDAGDKDFYAKWVKLKTPTLDAADNCYEISDVAELYGFAQMVNGMDSLDRVGPYANLCAKLTKDIVVNENVLKSDGTLDKSRANKFLHWLRISQFWGTFDGQGHSISGLYMFDSFGMIDNILSKADGTPSVIRNLTIVDSYSVGSGIVASLYNPLIVDNCHFKGNIDVRKSICYGYRCSLPRIGGVGGLVGHSETNLVVKNSSFEGKMIAKEEANMGGLVGSSYGELTLVQNYSKGAAYLENESTDDYIFINAGSLVGHLLGNALIVNNYSVFDMNGEGRGLLGGLIGNNASFFIASKKDRIEYKPLQSYILNNYNMGSFSDGYTISRPADVWAIENVFYKAAEGVDVDGAQSVAASGFKDGSLATTLHDYVQKDSLGNAIAGGVDGKVWKQGDDYPVFTQKDERYIAALHTDTTGSCAYLFYTPGETLTLPEQKREGYTFEGWYMSPKFLSDELVTEIAATDFGYLNFYAKWSIITVTVRATAEDPDAGRVKVGNTWSNLSNPTAYGTYDYGTTVYVQAIPYDGYRFVEWDNLCGTKSYCSFSATEDVNLVAIFEEAPSSSSVTSSSSESSSSVASSSSAEPPKSSSSSVKSSSSVSSSSAKSSSSAKSSSSSAKSSSSAKSSSSAKSSSSGKSDNSSSSGKKDSFEQIPVPQFSVSVVNRTLQVAGARTGDRYVLFDMQGNVVLRGTANSANFSIAVPVSGHYVLRIGYGTRKVAVGN
;
A
#
# COMPACT_ATOMS: atom_id res chain seq x y z
N MET A 1 36.07 -6.84 8.67
CA MET A 1 36.36 -7.80 9.76
C MET A 1 37.79 -7.59 10.26
N LYS A 2 37.96 -6.65 11.19
CA LYS A 2 39.16 -6.38 12.02
C LYS A 2 38.69 -5.44 13.17
N HIS A 3 39.53 -5.21 14.19
CA HIS A 3 39.21 -4.54 15.47
C HIS A 3 38.39 -5.36 16.49
N VAL A 4 39.00 -6.46 16.95
CA VAL A 4 38.87 -6.94 18.34
C VAL A 4 40.30 -7.28 18.81
N LEU A 5 40.62 -6.94 20.06
CA LEU A 5 41.98 -6.88 20.65
C LEU A 5 42.80 -5.69 20.09
N SER A 6 43.65 -5.03 20.89
CA SER A 6 44.08 -5.31 22.27
C SER A 6 44.02 -4.08 23.18
N ALA A 7 43.90 -4.31 24.48
CA ALA A 7 44.15 -3.31 25.52
C ALA A 7 45.21 -3.86 26.49
N THR A 8 46.09 -2.99 26.98
CA THR A 8 47.16 -3.26 27.97
C THR A 8 48.16 -4.37 27.62
N VAL A 9 49.27 -3.98 26.97
CA VAL A 9 50.60 -4.51 27.28
C VAL A 9 51.50 -3.32 27.60
N GLY A 10 51.95 -3.20 28.86
CA GLY A 10 52.90 -2.17 29.26
C GLY A 10 54.34 -2.66 29.10
N VAL A 11 55.02 -2.21 28.04
CA VAL A 11 56.47 -2.36 27.86
C VAL A 11 57.04 -0.99 27.47
N LEU A 12 58.24 -0.69 27.96
CA LEU A 12 58.91 0.60 27.76
C LEU A 12 59.05 0.94 26.27
N PHE A 13 58.53 2.10 25.88
CA PHE A 13 59.29 2.98 25.00
C PHE A 13 60.00 4.03 25.85
N ALA A 14 61.22 4.38 25.45
CA ALA A 14 62.04 5.35 26.17
C ALA A 14 61.45 6.75 26.03
N ALA A 15 61.70 7.60 27.03
CA ALA A 15 61.41 9.04 26.94
C ALA A 15 62.37 9.70 25.93
N LEU A 16 62.06 9.56 24.64
CA LEU A 16 62.53 10.50 23.62
C LEU A 16 61.75 11.79 23.79
N SER A 17 62.31 12.70 24.60
CA SER A 17 61.91 14.10 24.62
C SER A 17 62.36 14.79 23.32
N ALA A 18 61.83 14.33 22.19
CA ALA A 18 61.84 15.07 20.95
C ALA A 18 60.82 16.20 21.12
N SER A 19 61.30 17.38 21.48
CA SER A 19 60.52 18.61 21.25
C SER A 19 60.09 18.63 19.78
N ALA A 20 58.83 19.00 19.51
CA ALA A 20 58.27 19.16 18.17
C ALA A 20 59.35 19.67 17.18
N ALA A 21 59.58 18.95 16.09
CA ALA A 21 60.60 19.31 15.11
C ALA A 21 60.11 20.52 14.29
N THR A 22 60.17 21.72 14.89
CA THR A 22 59.63 22.96 14.33
C THR A 22 60.17 23.19 12.93
N ILE A 23 59.34 22.93 11.92
CA ILE A 23 59.66 23.20 10.52
C ILE A 23 59.67 24.72 10.35
N PHE A 24 60.86 25.30 10.37
CA PHE A 24 61.09 26.67 9.94
C PHE A 24 60.85 26.74 8.42
N PRO A 25 59.85 27.51 7.93
CA PRO A 25 59.56 27.60 6.50
C PRO A 25 60.76 28.14 5.73
N LYS A 26 61.08 27.50 4.61
CA LYS A 26 62.16 27.90 3.70
C LYS A 26 61.55 28.26 2.36
N THR A 27 61.72 29.51 1.90
CA THR A 27 61.28 29.93 0.56
C THR A 27 61.85 28.97 -0.52
N PRO A 28 61.00 28.24 -1.27
CA PRO A 28 61.44 27.37 -2.36
C PRO A 28 62.09 28.15 -3.51
N THR A 29 62.85 27.46 -4.37
CA THR A 29 63.54 28.09 -5.50
C THR A 29 62.57 28.36 -6.64
N LEU A 30 62.44 29.61 -7.08
CA LEU A 30 61.61 29.96 -8.25
C LEU A 30 62.37 29.66 -9.55
N SER A 31 61.88 28.70 -10.33
CA SER A 31 62.51 28.14 -11.52
C SER A 31 61.47 27.95 -12.62
N GLY A 32 61.73 28.48 -13.83
CA GLY A 32 60.78 28.40 -14.95
C GLY A 32 59.40 29.04 -14.72
N GLY A 33 59.23 29.84 -13.66
CA GLY A 33 57.93 30.39 -13.23
C GLY A 33 57.20 29.59 -12.15
N CYS A 34 57.75 28.43 -11.74
CA CYS A 34 57.21 27.59 -10.66
C CYS A 34 58.21 27.45 -9.50
N TYR A 35 57.70 27.33 -8.28
CA TYR A 35 58.51 27.08 -7.10
C TYR A 35 58.85 25.59 -7.00
N GLU A 36 60.13 25.25 -7.13
CA GLU A 36 60.65 23.89 -6.93
C GLU A 36 60.70 23.55 -5.44
N ILE A 37 59.98 22.49 -5.07
CA ILE A 37 59.83 21.97 -3.70
C ILE A 37 60.54 20.61 -3.64
N SER A 38 61.49 20.46 -2.72
CA SER A 38 62.33 19.25 -2.57
C SER A 38 62.44 18.72 -1.14
N ASP A 39 61.97 19.47 -0.14
CA ASP A 39 61.79 19.01 1.25
C ASP A 39 60.60 19.68 1.95
N ALA A 40 60.26 19.21 3.16
CA ALA A 40 59.10 19.70 3.91
C ALA A 40 59.19 21.19 4.29
N ARG A 41 60.38 21.76 4.50
CA ARG A 41 60.56 23.20 4.78
C ARG A 41 60.21 24.04 3.56
N GLU A 42 60.49 23.52 2.37
CA GLU A 42 60.13 24.15 1.10
C GLU A 42 58.63 24.05 0.81
N LEU A 43 57.98 22.96 1.22
CA LEU A 43 56.52 22.84 1.17
C LEU A 43 55.83 23.84 2.11
N TYR A 44 56.31 23.98 3.35
CA TYR A 44 55.80 24.98 4.31
C TYR A 44 56.14 26.41 3.85
N GLY A 45 57.30 26.63 3.21
CA GLY A 45 57.65 27.90 2.58
C GLY A 45 56.76 28.26 1.39
N PHE A 46 56.34 27.27 0.59
CA PHE A 46 55.33 27.47 -0.45
C PHE A 46 53.97 27.85 0.15
N ALA A 47 53.54 27.17 1.22
CA ALA A 47 52.32 27.53 1.94
C ALA A 47 52.39 28.97 2.48
N ALA A 48 53.53 29.40 3.01
CA ALA A 48 53.73 30.77 3.47
C ALA A 48 53.61 31.82 2.33
N ILE A 49 54.07 31.50 1.12
CA ILE A 49 53.89 32.35 -0.07
C ILE A 49 52.41 32.43 -0.48
N VAL A 50 51.71 31.30 -0.54
CA VAL A 50 50.28 31.25 -0.92
C VAL A 50 49.40 31.96 0.12
N ASN A 51 49.75 31.85 1.40
CA ASN A 51 48.96 32.37 2.52
C ASN A 51 49.31 33.83 2.87
N GLY A 52 50.52 34.28 2.58
CA GLY A 52 51.04 35.60 2.98
C GLY A 52 51.57 35.63 4.42
N THR A 53 52.13 34.51 4.91
CA THR A 53 52.70 34.39 6.25
C THR A 53 54.23 34.46 6.23
N ASP A 54 54.85 34.51 7.40
CA ASP A 54 56.32 34.40 7.57
C ASP A 54 57.14 35.46 6.81
N GLY A 55 56.53 36.63 6.58
CA GLY A 55 57.12 37.76 5.86
C GLY A 55 56.91 37.75 4.33
N ASN A 56 56.21 36.75 3.78
CA ASN A 56 55.92 36.67 2.35
C ASN A 56 54.70 37.54 1.96
N VAL A 57 54.68 38.02 0.72
CA VAL A 57 53.49 38.69 0.14
C VAL A 57 52.54 37.61 -0.39
N LYS A 58 51.25 37.67 -0.01
CA LYS A 58 50.24 36.66 -0.39
C LYS A 58 50.13 36.53 -1.90
N ASN A 59 50.48 35.37 -2.44
CA ASN A 59 50.36 35.04 -3.87
C ASN A 59 49.47 33.82 -4.08
N LYS A 60 48.14 34.04 -4.17
CA LYS A 60 47.16 32.97 -4.40
C LYS A 60 47.43 32.16 -5.68
N SER A 61 48.04 32.76 -6.70
CA SER A 61 48.27 32.14 -8.01
C SER A 61 49.71 31.66 -8.23
N ALA A 62 50.46 31.39 -7.15
CA ALA A 62 51.78 30.80 -7.24
C ALA A 62 51.72 29.41 -7.93
N CYS A 63 52.65 29.13 -8.85
CA CYS A 63 52.87 27.77 -9.34
C CYS A 63 53.82 27.03 -8.38
N GLY A 64 53.41 25.87 -7.86
CA GLY A 64 54.24 24.97 -7.05
C GLY A 64 54.53 23.67 -7.81
N LYS A 65 55.75 23.16 -7.71
CA LYS A 65 56.16 21.91 -8.34
C LYS A 65 57.02 21.06 -7.40
N LEU A 66 56.61 19.81 -7.16
CA LEU A 66 57.45 18.84 -6.46
C LEU A 66 58.60 18.35 -7.35
N THR A 67 59.74 18.08 -6.73
CA THR A 67 60.95 17.50 -7.37
C THR A 67 61.38 16.18 -6.74
N LYS A 68 60.71 15.79 -5.64
CA LYS A 68 60.89 14.57 -4.84
C LYS A 68 59.59 14.31 -4.07
N ASP A 69 59.45 13.09 -3.57
CA ASP A 69 58.50 12.75 -2.52
C ASP A 69 58.83 13.51 -1.21
N ILE A 70 57.81 14.06 -0.56
CA ILE A 70 57.95 14.94 0.61
C ILE A 70 57.38 14.25 1.85
N VAL A 71 58.26 13.81 2.75
CA VAL A 71 57.88 13.33 4.09
C VAL A 71 57.86 14.51 5.05
N VAL A 72 56.72 14.79 5.69
CA VAL A 72 56.56 15.85 6.69
C VAL A 72 56.64 15.29 8.11
N ASN A 73 55.90 14.22 8.39
CA ASN A 73 56.05 13.38 9.57
C ASN A 73 56.28 11.94 9.09
N ASP A 74 57.21 11.20 9.69
CA ASP A 74 57.46 9.80 9.35
C ASP A 74 56.49 8.90 10.12
N ILE A 75 55.43 8.46 9.42
CA ILE A 75 54.29 7.74 10.00
C ILE A 75 54.24 6.34 9.39
N GLU A 76 54.15 5.30 10.23
CA GLU A 76 53.94 3.92 9.77
C GLU A 76 52.46 3.67 9.44
N ASP A 77 51.57 3.85 10.41
CA ASP A 77 50.11 3.85 10.29
C ASP A 77 49.53 5.15 10.87
N VAL A 78 48.52 5.73 10.22
CA VAL A 78 47.86 6.97 10.68
C VAL A 78 46.97 6.74 11.90
N TYR A 79 46.53 5.51 12.15
CA TYR A 79 45.69 5.17 13.30
C TYR A 79 46.46 5.03 14.62
N ASP A 80 47.80 4.97 14.58
CA ASP A 80 48.66 4.91 15.76
C ASP A 80 49.08 6.31 16.29
N ILE A 81 48.60 7.39 15.68
CA ILE A 81 48.86 8.78 16.12
C ILE A 81 48.02 9.08 17.37
N ASP A 82 48.65 9.43 18.50
CA ASP A 82 47.92 9.96 19.65
C ASP A 82 47.45 11.40 19.36
N ILE A 83 46.21 11.49 18.90
CA ILE A 83 45.47 12.74 18.64
C ILE A 83 45.38 13.70 19.84
N ASN A 84 45.75 13.28 21.05
CA ASN A 84 45.79 14.15 22.23
C ASN A 84 47.17 14.85 22.39
N ASP A 85 48.25 14.26 21.87
CA ASP A 85 49.61 14.80 21.91
C ASP A 85 49.93 15.57 20.62
N VAL A 86 49.24 16.69 20.44
CA VAL A 86 49.37 17.55 19.24
C VAL A 86 50.76 18.17 19.06
N ASP A 87 51.58 18.17 20.11
CA ASP A 87 52.96 18.67 20.11
C ASP A 87 53.98 17.58 19.69
N ALA A 88 53.59 16.31 19.60
CA ALA A 88 54.47 15.22 19.13
C ALA A 88 54.69 15.19 17.61
N VAL A 89 53.86 15.91 16.83
CA VAL A 89 53.86 15.90 15.35
C VAL A 89 53.85 17.31 14.77
N VAL A 90 54.45 17.48 13.59
CA VAL A 90 54.44 18.78 12.90
C VAL A 90 53.07 19.03 12.27
N GLN A 91 52.35 20.04 12.79
CA GLN A 91 51.03 20.43 12.30
C GLN A 91 51.12 21.11 10.93
N TRP A 92 50.27 20.68 9.98
CA TRP A 92 50.13 21.26 8.65
C TRP A 92 49.26 22.52 8.70
N ASN A 93 49.67 23.55 7.96
CA ASN A 93 48.87 24.75 7.68
C ASN A 93 48.40 24.68 6.22
N PRO A 94 47.09 24.51 5.94
CA PRO A 94 46.57 24.39 4.58
C PRO A 94 46.96 25.55 3.66
N LEU A 95 46.97 25.30 2.35
CA LEU A 95 46.95 26.37 1.35
C LEU A 95 45.59 27.09 1.46
N ASP A 96 45.60 28.30 1.98
CA ASP A 96 44.41 28.99 2.49
C ASP A 96 43.45 29.43 1.37
N THR A 97 44.00 30.00 0.31
CA THR A 97 43.26 30.44 -0.88
C THR A 97 44.16 30.27 -2.09
N PHE A 98 43.97 29.19 -2.85
CA PHE A 98 44.85 28.81 -3.96
C PHE A 98 44.15 28.91 -5.31
N ALA A 99 44.80 29.58 -6.26
CA ALA A 99 44.29 29.98 -7.57
C ALA A 99 45.39 29.85 -8.65
N GLY A 100 46.22 28.82 -8.54
CA GLY A 100 47.41 28.60 -9.37
C GLY A 100 47.52 27.15 -9.86
N THR A 101 48.75 26.67 -10.03
CA THR A 101 49.03 25.28 -10.43
C THR A 101 49.88 24.61 -9.36
N PHE A 102 49.44 23.44 -8.86
CA PHE A 102 50.27 22.57 -8.04
C PHE A 102 50.54 21.26 -8.78
N ASP A 103 51.77 21.07 -9.25
CA ASP A 103 52.21 19.88 -9.99
C ASP A 103 53.03 18.97 -9.08
N GLY A 104 52.44 17.85 -8.67
CA GLY A 104 53.16 16.81 -7.93
C GLY A 104 54.23 16.11 -8.77
N ASN A 105 54.24 16.27 -10.10
CA ASN A 105 55.27 15.73 -11.00
C ASN A 105 55.50 14.21 -10.88
N GLY A 106 54.50 13.44 -10.42
CA GLY A 106 54.65 12.01 -10.15
C GLY A 106 55.23 11.69 -8.77
N HIS A 107 55.20 12.64 -7.84
CA HIS A 107 55.61 12.47 -6.44
C HIS A 107 54.43 12.53 -5.47
N THR A 108 54.70 12.08 -4.25
CA THR A 108 53.77 12.05 -3.12
C THR A 108 54.14 13.07 -2.04
N ILE A 109 53.17 13.45 -1.22
CA ILE A 109 53.41 14.08 0.08
C ILE A 109 52.86 13.12 1.14
N SER A 110 53.63 12.90 2.21
CA SER A 110 53.27 12.00 3.30
C SER A 110 53.38 12.65 4.68
N GLY A 111 52.53 12.18 5.59
CA GLY A 111 52.53 12.62 6.98
C GLY A 111 52.11 14.07 7.19
N LEU A 112 51.21 14.62 6.37
CA LEU A 112 50.51 15.86 6.75
C LEU A 112 49.57 15.52 7.91
N VAL A 113 49.76 16.15 9.07
CA VAL A 113 48.84 16.02 10.20
C VAL A 113 48.25 17.39 10.51
N ARG A 114 46.92 17.52 10.61
CA ARG A 114 46.30 18.71 11.21
C ARG A 114 45.13 18.31 12.10
N ASN A 115 45.28 18.60 13.38
CA ASN A 115 44.23 18.46 14.38
C ASN A 115 43.64 19.84 14.73
N VAL A 116 42.33 20.03 14.52
CA VAL A 116 41.60 21.26 14.92
C VAL A 116 40.67 21.06 16.12
N ALA A 117 40.68 19.88 16.75
CA ALA A 117 39.72 19.49 17.78
C ALA A 117 39.82 20.28 19.11
N GLN A 118 40.92 21.00 19.32
CA GLN A 118 41.13 21.88 20.49
C GLN A 118 41.11 23.38 20.12
N GLU A 119 40.89 23.73 18.85
CA GLU A 119 40.77 25.13 18.41
C GLU A 119 39.42 25.73 18.85
N THR A 120 39.41 27.00 19.24
CA THR A 120 38.18 27.70 19.66
C THR A 120 37.28 28.14 18.51
N ASP A 121 37.83 28.21 17.29
CA ASP A 121 37.15 28.54 16.04
C ASP A 121 37.76 27.67 14.91
N PRO A 122 37.48 26.36 14.91
CA PRO A 122 38.19 25.39 14.09
C PRO A 122 37.91 25.60 12.60
N GLN A 123 38.97 25.82 11.82
CA GLN A 123 38.85 26.10 10.39
C GLN A 123 38.70 24.82 9.56
N ASP A 124 38.07 24.94 8.39
CA ASP A 124 38.01 23.90 7.35
C ASP A 124 39.41 23.32 7.01
N VAL A 125 39.55 21.98 6.97
CA VAL A 125 40.85 21.28 6.94
C VAL A 125 41.07 20.43 5.69
N GLY A 126 42.23 20.58 5.05
CA GLY A 126 42.69 19.78 3.93
C GLY A 126 44.13 20.12 3.54
N PHE A 127 44.61 19.61 2.39
CA PHE A 127 45.83 20.13 1.77
C PHE A 127 45.63 21.59 1.32
N ILE A 128 44.52 21.85 0.63
CA ILE A 128 44.02 23.19 0.26
C ILE A 128 42.69 23.44 0.97
N ARG A 129 42.53 24.60 1.60
CA ARG A 129 41.26 25.00 2.22
C ARG A 129 40.26 25.48 1.17
N VAL A 130 40.66 26.50 0.40
CA VAL A 130 39.85 27.06 -0.69
C VAL A 130 40.63 27.02 -2.00
N LEU A 131 40.12 26.24 -2.96
CA LEU A 131 40.57 26.21 -4.35
C LEU A 131 39.70 27.18 -5.15
N VAL A 132 40.29 28.26 -5.65
CA VAL A 132 39.57 29.28 -6.42
C VAL A 132 39.65 28.89 -7.90
N ALA A 133 38.53 28.49 -8.47
CA ALA A 133 38.34 28.31 -9.91
C ALA A 133 38.47 29.66 -10.63
N ASN A 134 38.76 29.65 -11.93
CA ASN A 134 39.05 30.87 -12.70
C ASN A 134 38.50 30.77 -14.14
N PRO A 135 37.95 31.85 -14.73
CA PRO A 135 37.23 31.81 -16.00
C PRO A 135 38.13 31.91 -17.26
N GLU A 136 39.42 32.28 -17.11
CA GLU A 136 40.37 32.42 -18.23
C GLU A 136 41.43 31.30 -18.27
N THR A 137 41.95 30.91 -17.11
CA THR A 137 42.97 29.86 -16.95
C THR A 137 42.57 28.96 -15.77
N PRO A 138 42.29 27.66 -15.98
CA PRO A 138 41.84 26.80 -14.89
C PRO A 138 42.88 26.70 -13.78
N THR A 139 42.41 26.68 -12.53
CA THR A 139 43.24 26.35 -11.37
C THR A 139 43.44 24.84 -11.32
N VAL A 140 44.70 24.36 -11.25
CA VAL A 140 45.04 22.94 -11.46
C VAL A 140 45.80 22.37 -10.26
N VAL A 141 45.35 21.21 -9.77
CA VAL A 141 46.19 20.30 -8.96
C VAL A 141 46.35 19.01 -9.74
N LYS A 142 47.59 18.55 -9.93
CA LYS A 142 47.84 17.37 -10.77
C LYS A 142 49.05 16.54 -10.36
N ASN A 143 49.09 15.28 -10.83
CA ASN A 143 50.22 14.35 -10.71
C ASN A 143 50.71 14.17 -9.25
N LEU A 144 49.79 14.22 -8.28
CA LEU A 144 50.08 14.31 -6.84
C LEU A 144 49.35 13.22 -6.07
N GLY A 145 50.09 12.47 -5.25
CA GLY A 145 49.53 11.51 -4.29
C GLY A 145 49.63 12.04 -2.86
N LEU A 146 48.52 11.97 -2.11
CA LEU A 146 48.51 12.28 -0.68
C LEU A 146 48.35 10.97 0.11
N VAL A 147 49.42 10.54 0.77
CA VAL A 147 49.50 9.24 1.45
C VAL A 147 49.80 9.42 2.94
N LYS A 148 49.36 8.47 3.78
CA LYS A 148 49.69 8.43 5.22
C LYS A 148 49.51 9.76 5.98
N SER A 149 48.51 10.56 5.60
CA SER A 149 48.22 11.85 6.21
C SER A 149 46.92 11.77 7.02
N MET A 150 46.78 12.61 8.06
CA MET A 150 45.61 12.65 8.93
C MET A 150 45.10 14.08 9.14
N PHE A 151 43.84 14.32 8.77
CA PHE A 151 43.10 15.52 9.14
C PHE A 151 42.05 15.14 10.20
N TYR A 152 42.05 15.80 11.36
CA TYR A 152 41.22 15.41 12.51
C TYR A 152 40.37 16.57 13.03
N ALA A 153 39.06 16.33 13.19
CA ALA A 153 38.10 17.29 13.74
C ALA A 153 37.11 16.63 14.73
N LYS A 154 36.75 17.36 15.79
CA LYS A 154 35.82 16.89 16.85
C LYS A 154 34.34 17.00 16.47
N ASN A 155 34.01 18.03 15.70
CA ASN A 155 32.65 18.33 15.27
C ASN A 155 32.55 18.24 13.75
N SER A 156 31.37 17.84 13.26
CA SER A 156 31.03 17.71 11.84
C SER A 156 30.76 19.04 11.13
N ASP A 157 30.82 20.15 11.88
CA ASP A 157 30.54 21.51 11.39
C ASP A 157 31.75 22.08 10.62
N VAL A 158 32.94 21.52 10.87
CA VAL A 158 34.15 21.70 10.07
C VAL A 158 34.02 20.90 8.78
N ALA A 159 34.19 21.52 7.62
CA ALA A 159 34.31 20.77 6.38
C ALA A 159 35.75 20.25 6.22
N MET A 160 35.89 18.99 5.79
CA MET A 160 37.19 18.39 5.48
C MET A 160 37.18 17.73 4.10
N GLY A 161 38.27 17.92 3.36
CA GLY A 161 38.50 17.35 2.03
C GLY A 161 40.01 17.28 1.76
N ILE A 162 40.48 16.14 1.27
CA ILE A 162 41.90 15.78 1.25
C ILE A 162 42.71 16.74 0.38
N PHE A 163 42.33 16.93 -0.88
CA PHE A 163 43.01 17.85 -1.79
C PHE A 163 42.45 19.27 -1.66
N ALA A 164 41.12 19.43 -1.70
CA ALA A 164 40.47 20.71 -1.50
C ALA A 164 39.18 20.58 -0.66
N VAL A 165 38.98 21.47 0.31
CA VAL A 165 37.71 21.49 1.07
C VAL A 165 36.60 22.15 0.25
N ARG A 166 36.86 23.34 -0.30
CA ARG A 166 35.90 24.08 -1.14
C ARG A 166 36.54 24.44 -2.47
N VAL A 167 35.78 24.30 -3.55
CA VAL A 167 36.07 24.91 -4.84
C VAL A 167 35.09 26.06 -5.07
N VAL A 168 35.61 27.27 -5.29
CA VAL A 168 34.83 28.51 -5.33
C VAL A 168 35.12 29.32 -6.59
N ASP A 169 34.15 30.11 -7.05
CA ASP A 169 34.34 31.07 -8.13
C ASP A 169 35.33 32.18 -7.74
N SER A 170 36.07 32.76 -8.70
CA SER A 170 36.97 33.89 -8.44
C SER A 170 36.23 35.21 -8.29
N ASP A 171 35.10 35.38 -8.99
CA ASP A 171 34.46 36.68 -9.19
C ASP A 171 32.92 36.58 -9.09
N LEU A 172 32.43 36.56 -7.83
CA LEU A 172 31.01 36.43 -7.43
C LEU A 172 30.02 37.46 -8.03
N GLU A 173 30.48 38.40 -8.85
CA GLU A 173 29.70 39.52 -9.39
C GLU A 173 29.28 39.35 -10.86
N ASP A 174 29.97 38.54 -11.68
CA ASP A 174 29.89 38.63 -13.16
C ASP A 174 29.30 37.37 -13.88
N GLY A 175 28.97 36.33 -13.11
CA GLY A 175 28.18 35.17 -13.55
C GLY A 175 28.75 34.41 -14.77
N ALA A 176 30.07 34.28 -14.84
CA ALA A 176 30.76 33.45 -15.82
C ALA A 176 31.08 32.08 -15.22
N ASP A 177 31.13 31.03 -16.04
CA ASP A 177 31.60 29.72 -15.55
C ASP A 177 33.12 29.79 -15.28
N SER A 178 33.53 29.42 -14.06
CA SER A 178 34.93 29.39 -13.61
C SER A 178 35.45 27.96 -13.48
N TYR A 179 36.68 27.69 -13.90
CA TYR A 179 37.20 26.34 -14.10
C TYR A 179 38.24 25.91 -13.05
N ALA A 180 38.13 24.67 -12.57
CA ALA A 180 39.13 24.02 -11.73
C ALA A 180 39.34 22.54 -12.14
N GLN A 181 40.56 22.02 -11.95
CA GLN A 181 40.94 20.68 -12.41
C GLN A 181 41.75 19.91 -11.36
N ILE A 182 41.38 18.65 -11.13
CA ILE A 182 42.12 17.65 -10.36
C ILE A 182 42.47 16.51 -11.33
N VAL A 183 43.76 16.31 -11.65
CA VAL A 183 44.18 15.40 -12.75
C VAL A 183 45.33 14.49 -12.34
N ASN A 184 45.24 13.17 -12.56
CA ASN A 184 46.25 12.21 -12.10
C ASN A 184 46.55 12.35 -10.59
N CYS A 185 45.53 12.49 -9.75
CA CYS A 185 45.69 12.63 -8.29
C CYS A 185 45.16 11.41 -7.54
N PHE A 186 45.73 11.11 -6.37
CA PHE A 186 45.19 10.07 -5.51
C PHE A 186 45.27 10.34 -4.01
N ASN A 187 44.30 9.79 -3.28
CA ASN A 187 44.27 9.77 -1.83
C ASN A 187 44.45 8.35 -1.26
N GLN A 188 45.46 8.18 -0.40
CA GLN A 188 45.63 7.08 0.56
C GLN A 188 45.86 7.65 1.98
N SER A 189 45.06 8.66 2.35
CA SER A 189 45.10 9.42 3.60
C SER A 189 43.69 9.57 4.19
N VAL A 190 43.64 9.92 5.47
CA VAL A 190 42.45 9.86 6.31
C VAL A 190 42.00 11.27 6.72
N ALA A 191 40.71 11.57 6.56
CA ALA A 191 40.04 12.70 7.21
C ALA A 191 38.99 12.17 8.19
N TYR A 192 39.24 12.32 9.50
CA TYR A 192 38.49 11.64 10.56
C TYR A 192 37.71 12.61 11.46
N PHE A 193 36.43 12.31 11.67
CA PHE A 193 35.54 13.04 12.57
C PHE A 193 35.24 12.20 13.83
N GLU A 194 35.56 12.72 15.02
CA GLU A 194 35.38 12.04 16.32
C GLU A 194 33.97 11.45 16.53
N LYS A 195 32.94 12.10 15.97
CA LYS A 195 31.53 11.68 16.06
C LYS A 195 31.02 10.89 14.85
N ASN A 196 31.64 11.05 13.68
CA ASN A 196 31.04 10.70 12.38
C ASN A 196 31.88 9.73 11.53
N GLY A 197 33.00 9.22 12.07
CA GLY A 197 33.90 8.29 11.38
C GLY A 197 34.82 8.96 10.36
N GLU A 198 35.45 8.16 9.50
CA GLU A 198 36.24 8.67 8.39
C GLU A 198 35.34 9.21 7.27
N ARG A 199 35.72 10.34 6.68
CA ARG A 199 35.05 10.99 5.54
C ARG A 199 36.08 11.65 4.61
N SER A 200 37.00 10.83 4.11
CA SER A 200 38.14 11.22 3.27
C SER A 200 37.72 11.58 1.84
N TYR A 201 36.97 12.67 1.65
CA TYR A 201 36.60 13.15 0.31
C TYR A 201 37.84 13.67 -0.45
N LEU A 202 38.00 13.36 -1.75
CA LEU A 202 39.09 13.97 -2.54
C LEU A 202 38.89 15.49 -2.62
N VAL A 203 37.66 15.91 -2.95
CA VAL A 203 37.18 17.30 -2.89
C VAL A 203 35.82 17.35 -2.20
N ARG A 204 35.65 18.21 -1.18
CA ARG A 204 34.45 18.15 -0.31
C ARG A 204 33.24 18.95 -0.83
N TYR A 205 33.42 20.14 -1.41
CA TYR A 205 32.32 21.00 -1.85
C TYR A 205 32.68 21.86 -3.07
N ALA A 206 31.69 22.18 -3.92
CA ALA A 206 31.83 23.13 -5.03
C ALA A 206 30.65 24.12 -5.08
N ASP A 207 30.97 25.42 -5.20
CA ASP A 207 30.02 26.54 -5.28
C ASP A 207 29.40 26.71 -6.68
N ARG A 208 28.42 27.63 -6.78
CA ARG A 208 27.75 27.97 -8.04
C ARG A 208 28.70 28.67 -9.02
N HIS A 209 28.44 28.45 -10.30
CA HIS A 209 29.27 28.83 -11.45
C HIS A 209 30.66 28.15 -11.50
N VAL A 210 30.94 27.17 -10.64
CA VAL A 210 32.18 26.38 -10.72
C VAL A 210 31.99 25.15 -11.61
N ILE A 211 32.84 25.00 -12.62
CA ILE A 211 33.01 23.75 -13.37
C ILE A 211 34.28 23.05 -12.86
N LEU A 212 34.08 22.00 -12.07
CA LEU A 212 35.15 21.17 -11.51
C LEU A 212 35.33 19.90 -12.34
N THR A 213 36.51 19.68 -12.91
CA THR A 213 36.87 18.41 -13.55
C THR A 213 37.73 17.56 -12.62
N ILE A 214 37.34 16.30 -12.38
CA ILE A 214 38.18 15.28 -11.74
C ILE A 214 38.49 14.19 -12.78
N GLU A 215 39.75 14.12 -13.21
CA GLU A 215 40.17 13.29 -14.35
C GLU A 215 41.30 12.33 -13.96
N ASN A 216 41.18 11.08 -14.38
CA ASN A 216 42.18 10.02 -14.23
C ASN A 216 42.74 9.88 -12.79
N SER A 217 41.88 9.98 -11.77
CA SER A 217 42.24 10.12 -10.35
C SER A 217 41.54 9.06 -9.48
N TYR A 218 42.00 8.82 -8.24
CA TYR A 218 41.32 7.85 -7.36
C TYR A 218 41.30 8.18 -5.86
N ASN A 219 40.34 7.59 -5.14
CA ASN A 219 40.21 7.68 -3.69
C ASN A 219 40.02 6.30 -3.04
N VAL A 220 40.74 6.01 -1.96
CA VAL A 220 40.58 4.75 -1.18
C VAL A 220 40.31 4.94 0.32
N GLY A 221 40.15 6.17 0.80
CA GLY A 221 39.59 6.42 2.12
C GLY A 221 38.06 6.28 2.12
N GLU A 222 37.42 6.28 3.30
CA GLU A 222 35.96 5.99 3.43
C GLU A 222 35.03 7.08 2.86
N GLY A 223 35.56 8.18 2.33
CA GLY A 223 34.78 9.24 1.67
C GLY A 223 34.60 9.04 0.16
N GLN A 224 33.62 9.71 -0.43
CA GLN A 224 33.41 9.71 -1.89
C GLN A 224 34.52 10.47 -2.63
N LEU A 225 34.69 10.22 -3.93
CA LEU A 225 35.58 11.01 -4.80
C LEU A 225 35.25 12.52 -4.72
N PHE A 226 33.97 12.86 -4.60
CA PHE A 226 33.50 14.22 -4.39
C PHE A 226 32.29 14.26 -3.44
N GLY A 227 32.17 15.31 -2.62
CA GLY A 227 31.18 15.37 -1.54
C GLY A 227 29.80 15.94 -1.91
N SER A 228 29.72 17.21 -2.35
CA SER A 228 28.43 17.85 -2.67
C SER A 228 28.63 19.12 -3.51
N SER A 229 27.90 19.27 -4.61
CA SER A 229 28.02 20.41 -5.52
C SER A 229 26.74 21.24 -5.53
N SER A 230 26.88 22.51 -5.91
CA SER A 230 25.76 23.36 -6.34
C SER A 230 25.76 23.65 -7.85
N ASP A 231 26.74 23.11 -8.59
CA ASP A 231 26.90 23.26 -10.04
C ASP A 231 27.58 22.02 -10.69
N THR A 232 28.03 22.12 -11.95
CA THR A 232 28.52 20.97 -12.74
C THR A 232 29.90 20.43 -12.30
N VAL A 233 29.93 19.20 -11.79
CA VAL A 233 31.17 18.39 -11.63
C VAL A 233 31.28 17.39 -12.77
N ILE A 234 32.44 17.32 -13.42
CA ILE A 234 32.73 16.40 -14.53
C ILE A 234 33.74 15.37 -14.05
N VAL A 235 33.32 14.11 -13.90
CA VAL A 235 34.20 13.01 -13.52
C VAL A 235 34.57 12.17 -14.74
N LYS A 236 35.86 11.95 -14.96
CA LYS A 236 36.41 11.16 -16.07
C LYS A 236 37.42 10.14 -15.57
N ASN A 237 37.27 8.89 -16.01
CA ASN A 237 38.18 7.77 -15.72
C ASN A 237 38.69 7.70 -14.26
N SER A 238 37.84 8.05 -13.29
CA SER A 238 38.23 8.22 -11.90
C SER A 238 37.47 7.26 -10.99
N TYR A 239 38.15 6.78 -9.96
CA TYR A 239 37.78 5.58 -9.22
C TYR A 239 37.64 5.83 -7.72
N GLN A 240 36.60 5.28 -7.08
CA GLN A 240 36.49 5.23 -5.62
C GLN A 240 36.38 3.79 -5.12
N LEU A 241 36.92 3.55 -3.92
CA LEU A 241 36.82 2.25 -3.26
C LEU A 241 35.35 1.94 -2.93
N ASP A 242 34.90 0.75 -3.34
CA ASP A 242 33.52 0.28 -3.11
C ASP A 242 33.28 -0.04 -1.62
N ASN A 243 32.93 0.99 -0.84
CA ASN A 243 32.39 0.87 0.51
C ASN A 243 30.86 1.04 0.52
N LYS A 244 30.20 0.36 1.45
CA LYS A 244 28.73 0.32 1.51
C LYS A 244 28.20 1.63 2.11
N GLU A 245 27.25 2.25 1.42
CA GLU A 245 26.69 3.60 1.64
C GLU A 245 27.48 4.74 0.98
N SER A 246 27.41 4.78 -0.36
CA SER A 246 27.70 5.98 -1.16
C SER A 246 26.52 6.26 -2.11
N MET A 247 26.33 7.53 -2.50
CA MET A 247 25.33 7.91 -3.52
C MET A 247 25.97 7.83 -4.91
N ASP A 248 25.26 7.24 -5.86
CA ASP A 248 25.64 7.25 -7.27
C ASP A 248 25.78 8.69 -7.77
N SER A 249 26.83 8.95 -8.55
CA SER A 249 27.10 10.27 -9.15
C SER A 249 27.76 10.12 -10.51
N ASP A 250 27.24 10.85 -11.50
CA ASP A 250 27.56 10.65 -12.92
C ASP A 250 29.08 10.67 -13.20
N GLY A 251 29.59 9.57 -13.75
CA GLY A 251 30.99 9.41 -14.17
C GLY A 251 31.95 8.87 -13.11
N VAL A 252 31.54 8.73 -11.83
CA VAL A 252 32.37 8.09 -10.80
C VAL A 252 32.32 6.56 -10.95
N LYS A 253 33.48 5.91 -11.10
CA LYS A 253 33.55 4.43 -11.17
C LYS A 253 33.83 3.84 -9.79
N HIS A 254 33.02 2.85 -9.40
CA HIS A 254 33.25 2.10 -8.15
C HIS A 254 34.19 0.92 -8.45
N ALA A 255 35.20 0.73 -7.60
CA ALA A 255 36.13 -0.40 -7.70
C ALA A 255 36.35 -1.04 -6.32
N THR A 256 36.14 -2.34 -6.23
CA THR A 256 36.44 -3.11 -5.01
C THR A 256 37.95 -3.17 -4.76
N GLU A 257 38.33 -3.40 -3.49
CA GLU A 257 39.73 -3.61 -3.09
C GLU A 257 40.42 -4.73 -3.93
N LYS A 258 39.64 -5.71 -4.43
CA LYS A 258 40.13 -6.78 -5.32
C LYS A 258 40.50 -6.28 -6.72
N GLN A 259 39.78 -5.30 -7.27
CA GLN A 259 40.09 -4.67 -8.56
C GLN A 259 41.30 -3.73 -8.46
N PHE A 260 41.45 -3.02 -7.35
CA PHE A 260 42.69 -2.28 -7.06
C PHE A 260 43.90 -3.23 -6.94
N LYS A 261 43.76 -4.35 -6.21
CA LYS A 261 44.85 -5.33 -6.02
C LYS A 261 45.20 -6.18 -7.25
N SER A 262 44.33 -6.27 -8.27
CA SER A 262 44.63 -7.06 -9.48
C SER A 262 45.46 -6.30 -10.52
N GLY A 263 45.66 -4.99 -10.34
CA GLY A 263 46.23 -4.10 -11.35
C GLY A 263 45.25 -3.66 -12.44
N VAL A 264 43.98 -4.09 -12.41
CA VAL A 264 43.02 -3.70 -13.46
C VAL A 264 42.68 -2.21 -13.39
N VAL A 265 42.63 -1.62 -12.19
CA VAL A 265 42.50 -0.16 -12.02
C VAL A 265 43.76 0.58 -12.49
N ALA A 266 44.96 0.09 -12.15
CA ALA A 266 46.22 0.68 -12.64
C ALA A 266 46.30 0.67 -14.17
N TYR A 267 45.82 -0.40 -14.83
CA TYR A 267 45.82 -0.53 -16.28
C TYR A 267 44.99 0.55 -16.97
N VAL A 268 43.73 0.76 -16.58
CA VAL A 268 42.88 1.80 -17.19
C VAL A 268 43.29 3.22 -16.81
N LEU A 269 43.97 3.43 -15.68
CA LEU A 269 44.61 4.71 -15.37
C LEU A 269 45.85 4.96 -16.25
N HIS A 270 46.67 3.92 -16.48
CA HIS A 270 47.88 3.95 -17.32
C HIS A 270 47.59 4.08 -18.82
N GLU A 271 46.49 3.50 -19.31
CA GLU A 271 46.02 3.69 -20.70
C GLU A 271 45.60 5.14 -20.99
N ALA A 272 45.19 5.90 -19.97
CA ALA A 272 44.83 7.31 -20.09
C ALA A 272 46.04 8.24 -19.85
N ASP A 273 46.92 7.93 -18.89
CA ASP A 273 48.20 8.61 -18.69
C ASP A 273 49.28 7.63 -18.19
N PRO A 274 50.40 7.43 -18.91
CA PRO A 274 51.43 6.46 -18.55
C PRO A 274 52.24 6.83 -17.29
N VAL A 275 51.95 7.94 -16.59
CA VAL A 275 52.48 8.22 -15.25
C VAL A 275 52.13 7.11 -14.23
N TRP A 276 50.98 6.46 -14.40
CA TRP A 276 50.49 5.43 -13.48
C TRP A 276 51.23 4.09 -13.63
N GLY A 277 51.24 3.30 -12.55
CA GLY A 277 51.84 1.96 -12.51
C GLY A 277 51.43 1.18 -11.26
N GLN A 278 51.82 -0.10 -11.20
CA GLN A 278 51.62 -0.98 -10.04
C GLN A 278 52.43 -2.28 -10.19
N ASP A 279 53.18 -2.69 -9.16
CA ASP A 279 53.77 -4.02 -9.07
C ASP A 279 52.82 -4.98 -8.35
N VAL A 280 51.97 -5.69 -9.13
CA VAL A 280 50.84 -6.45 -8.60
C VAL A 280 51.29 -7.58 -7.68
N GLY A 281 50.74 -7.58 -6.46
CA GLY A 281 51.14 -8.48 -5.36
C GLY A 281 52.17 -7.89 -4.40
N THR A 282 52.81 -6.76 -4.76
CA THR A 282 53.61 -5.93 -3.85
C THR A 282 52.87 -4.63 -3.52
N ASP A 283 52.43 -3.90 -4.55
CA ASP A 283 51.67 -2.66 -4.41
C ASP A 283 50.17 -2.94 -4.21
N VAL A 284 49.59 -2.43 -3.14
CA VAL A 284 48.15 -2.58 -2.82
C VAL A 284 47.27 -1.76 -3.76
N TYR A 285 47.75 -0.59 -4.19
CA TYR A 285 47.04 0.40 -4.98
C TYR A 285 47.96 0.97 -6.10
N PRO A 286 47.39 1.56 -7.18
CA PRO A 286 48.17 2.21 -8.24
C PRO A 286 49.03 3.37 -7.71
N ASN A 287 50.23 3.52 -8.25
CA ASN A 287 51.21 4.56 -7.88
C ASN A 287 51.80 5.21 -9.15
N PHE A 288 52.74 6.15 -8.99
CA PHE A 288 53.40 6.84 -10.12
C PHE A 288 54.67 6.13 -10.63
N SER A 289 54.74 4.79 -10.56
CA SER A 289 55.91 4.03 -11.03
C SER A 289 56.01 3.90 -12.56
N GLY A 290 55.04 4.43 -13.32
CA GLY A 290 54.99 4.41 -14.78
C GLY A 290 55.03 3.04 -15.44
N THR A 291 54.90 1.95 -14.66
CA THR A 291 55.03 0.57 -15.15
C THR A 291 54.07 -0.36 -14.41
N ILE A 292 53.44 -1.27 -15.14
CA ILE A 292 52.60 -2.32 -14.55
C ILE A 292 53.36 -3.64 -14.67
N LYS A 293 53.49 -4.34 -13.55
CA LYS A 293 54.17 -5.65 -13.46
C LYS A 293 53.25 -6.65 -12.78
N ASN A 294 53.48 -7.94 -13.06
CA ASN A 294 52.79 -9.07 -12.44
C ASN A 294 51.25 -9.12 -12.60
N SER A 295 50.64 -8.15 -13.29
CA SER A 295 49.23 -8.15 -13.68
C SER A 295 49.00 -8.95 -14.98
N LYS A 296 47.84 -9.56 -15.10
CA LYS A 296 47.32 -10.13 -16.35
C LYS A 296 45.91 -9.58 -16.59
N VAL A 297 45.84 -8.47 -17.32
CA VAL A 297 44.59 -7.86 -17.76
C VAL A 297 44.27 -8.37 -19.17
N ASP A 298 43.26 -9.23 -19.28
CA ASP A 298 42.78 -9.73 -20.56
C ASP A 298 41.71 -8.78 -21.13
N ARG A 299 42.01 -8.16 -22.28
CA ARG A 299 41.06 -7.38 -23.09
C ARG A 299 40.35 -8.31 -24.09
N TYR A 300 39.03 -8.25 -24.13
CA TYR A 300 38.19 -9.06 -24.99
C TYR A 300 37.41 -8.19 -25.99
N LYS A 301 37.06 -8.72 -27.16
CA LYS A 301 36.29 -8.01 -28.19
C LYS A 301 34.79 -8.03 -27.87
N VAL A 302 34.08 -6.95 -28.16
CA VAL A 302 32.62 -6.91 -28.29
C VAL A 302 32.25 -6.60 -29.75
N THR A 303 31.20 -7.23 -30.27
CA THR A 303 30.63 -6.91 -31.59
C THR A 303 29.16 -6.56 -31.44
N PHE A 304 28.78 -5.35 -31.82
CA PHE A 304 27.40 -4.90 -31.82
C PHE A 304 26.80 -5.04 -33.23
N HIS A 305 25.70 -5.78 -33.32
CA HIS A 305 24.95 -6.04 -34.54
C HIS A 305 23.64 -5.23 -34.52
N THR A 306 23.56 -4.19 -35.34
CA THR A 306 22.39 -3.31 -35.44
C THR A 306 21.76 -3.38 -36.84
N PHE A 307 21.35 -2.26 -37.42
CA PHE A 307 20.69 -2.19 -38.72
C PHE A 307 21.63 -1.63 -39.80
N THR A 308 21.45 -2.04 -41.05
CA THR A 308 22.20 -1.50 -42.18
C THR A 308 21.98 0.00 -42.31
N GLY A 309 23.04 0.80 -42.16
CA GLY A 309 22.98 2.26 -42.20
C GLY A 309 23.04 2.94 -40.82
N ASP A 310 23.19 2.20 -39.73
CA ASP A 310 23.54 2.76 -38.42
C ASP A 310 24.89 3.51 -38.48
N THR A 311 24.94 4.68 -37.86
CA THR A 311 26.14 5.54 -37.77
C THR A 311 26.60 5.76 -36.33
N ALA A 312 25.97 5.12 -35.34
CA ALA A 312 26.40 5.19 -33.95
C ALA A 312 27.75 4.48 -33.75
N THR A 313 28.58 5.03 -32.86
CA THR A 313 29.87 4.43 -32.49
C THR A 313 29.71 3.62 -31.21
N TYR A 314 29.85 2.30 -31.33
CA TYR A 314 29.83 1.36 -30.22
C TYR A 314 31.27 1.04 -29.77
N PHE A 315 31.45 0.61 -28.50
CA PHE A 315 32.76 0.15 -28.04
C PHE A 315 33.10 -1.23 -28.63
N ASP A 316 34.34 -1.43 -29.05
CA ASP A 316 34.78 -2.65 -29.74
C ASP A 316 35.39 -3.71 -28.79
N SER A 317 35.62 -3.33 -27.54
CA SER A 317 36.35 -4.14 -26.56
C SER A 317 35.99 -3.77 -25.12
N TYR A 318 36.15 -4.74 -24.22
CA TYR A 318 35.97 -4.59 -22.79
C TYR A 318 37.09 -5.31 -22.03
N ILE A 319 37.24 -5.00 -20.75
CA ILE A 319 38.25 -5.59 -19.86
C ILE A 319 37.55 -6.44 -18.81
N SER A 320 37.94 -7.71 -18.69
CA SER A 320 37.41 -8.57 -17.62
C SER A 320 37.84 -8.05 -16.25
N GLY A 321 36.90 -7.97 -15.31
CA GLY A 321 37.08 -7.33 -14.01
C GLY A 321 36.42 -5.95 -13.89
N PHE A 322 35.76 -5.43 -14.92
CA PHE A 322 34.92 -4.22 -14.85
C PHE A 322 33.54 -4.46 -15.47
N THR A 323 32.53 -3.81 -14.88
CA THR A 323 31.19 -3.71 -15.49
C THR A 323 31.21 -2.64 -16.59
N TYR A 324 30.52 -2.91 -17.70
CA TYR A 324 30.35 -1.96 -18.81
C TYR A 324 28.88 -1.85 -19.18
N ASP A 325 28.28 -0.67 -19.03
CA ASP A 325 26.92 -0.43 -19.50
C ASP A 325 26.84 -0.58 -21.03
N LEU A 326 25.82 -1.30 -21.49
CA LEU A 326 25.52 -1.40 -22.91
C LEU A 326 24.74 -0.15 -23.34
N PRO A 327 24.94 0.40 -24.56
CA PRO A 327 24.28 1.63 -24.96
C PRO A 327 22.74 1.54 -24.88
N ASP A 328 22.14 2.52 -24.23
CA ASP A 328 20.71 2.57 -23.90
C ASP A 328 19.79 2.75 -25.13
N THR A 329 20.36 3.12 -26.27
CA THR A 329 19.64 3.58 -27.45
C THR A 329 20.27 3.08 -28.75
N VAL A 330 19.42 2.62 -29.68
CA VAL A 330 19.76 2.35 -31.09
C VAL A 330 18.70 3.05 -31.93
N ALA A 331 19.11 4.08 -32.68
CA ALA A 331 18.18 5.03 -33.31
C ALA A 331 17.91 4.70 -34.79
N LYS A 332 16.74 4.12 -35.07
CA LYS A 332 16.22 3.89 -36.42
C LYS A 332 14.78 4.41 -36.54
N GLU A 333 14.49 5.12 -37.64
CA GLU A 333 13.18 5.69 -37.96
C GLU A 333 12.05 4.63 -37.94
N LYS A 334 10.88 5.02 -37.40
CA LYS A 334 9.70 4.17 -37.14
C LYS A 334 10.01 2.84 -36.42
N THR A 335 11.01 2.80 -35.53
CA THR A 335 11.24 1.64 -34.65
C THR A 335 11.47 1.99 -33.18
N ILE A 336 11.15 1.03 -32.29
CA ILE A 336 11.44 1.06 -30.86
C ILE A 336 12.59 0.09 -30.57
N PHE A 337 13.61 0.56 -29.86
CA PHE A 337 14.68 -0.28 -29.34
C PHE A 337 14.23 -1.02 -28.06
N ARG A 338 14.41 -2.34 -28.03
CA ARG A 338 13.98 -3.22 -26.92
C ARG A 338 15.16 -3.78 -26.10
N GLY A 339 16.39 -3.34 -26.37
CA GLY A 339 17.60 -3.79 -25.68
C GLY A 339 18.48 -4.73 -26.50
N TRP A 340 19.57 -5.17 -25.87
CA TRP A 340 20.61 -6.01 -26.46
C TRP A 340 20.45 -7.47 -26.04
N PHE A 341 20.52 -8.38 -27.00
CA PHE A 341 20.44 -9.82 -26.77
C PHE A 341 21.74 -10.51 -27.18
N LYS A 342 22.09 -11.62 -26.52
CA LYS A 342 23.34 -12.38 -26.78
C LYS A 342 23.27 -13.28 -28.02
N ASP A 343 22.17 -13.27 -28.74
CA ASP A 343 21.95 -14.03 -29.96
C ASP A 343 20.96 -13.31 -30.91
N LYS A 344 20.98 -13.72 -32.18
CA LYS A 344 20.18 -13.15 -33.27
C LYS A 344 18.69 -13.54 -33.28
N GLU A 345 18.28 -14.51 -32.48
CA GLU A 345 16.87 -14.91 -32.30
C GLU A 345 16.23 -14.18 -31.08
N PHE A 346 17.01 -13.35 -30.39
CA PHE A 346 16.62 -12.56 -29.22
C PHE A 346 16.15 -13.40 -28.03
N SER A 347 16.90 -14.47 -27.69
CA SER A 347 16.54 -15.36 -26.58
C SER A 347 16.91 -14.79 -25.21
N GLY A 348 16.07 -15.07 -24.20
CA GLY A 348 16.25 -14.61 -22.82
C GLY A 348 15.74 -13.18 -22.59
N GLU A 349 16.28 -12.54 -21.55
CA GLU A 349 16.04 -11.13 -21.23
C GLU A 349 17.13 -10.24 -21.85
N PRO A 350 16.84 -8.96 -22.19
CA PRO A 350 17.85 -8.05 -22.71
C PRO A 350 18.88 -7.69 -21.65
N ASP A 351 20.17 -7.80 -22.00
CA ASP A 351 21.26 -7.29 -21.19
C ASP A 351 21.23 -5.75 -21.13
N LYS A 352 21.61 -5.21 -19.97
CA LYS A 352 21.86 -3.78 -19.77
C LYS A 352 23.33 -3.43 -19.56
N PHE A 353 24.14 -4.40 -19.14
CA PHE A 353 25.57 -4.26 -18.90
C PHE A 353 26.29 -5.59 -19.10
N ILE A 354 27.57 -5.53 -19.45
CA ILE A 354 28.50 -6.64 -19.33
C ILE A 354 28.95 -6.71 -17.88
N ASP A 355 28.72 -7.83 -17.20
CA ASP A 355 29.11 -8.01 -15.79
C ASP A 355 30.64 -8.13 -15.62
N ALA A 356 31.17 -7.64 -14.50
CA ALA A 356 32.61 -7.67 -14.20
C ALA A 356 33.24 -9.08 -14.15
N SER A 357 32.45 -10.15 -13.98
CA SER A 357 32.92 -11.54 -14.06
C SER A 357 32.98 -12.10 -15.49
N THR A 358 32.44 -11.38 -16.47
CA THR A 358 32.42 -11.82 -17.87
C THR A 358 33.83 -11.89 -18.46
N SER A 359 34.08 -12.91 -19.27
CA SER A 359 35.34 -13.11 -19.98
C SER A 359 35.09 -13.82 -21.32
N GLY A 360 35.99 -13.64 -22.28
CA GLY A 360 35.80 -14.08 -23.66
C GLY A 360 35.13 -13.00 -24.52
N ASN A 361 35.21 -13.18 -25.85
CA ASN A 361 34.61 -12.23 -26.79
C ASN A 361 33.07 -12.33 -26.75
N LEU A 362 32.40 -11.19 -26.92
CA LEU A 362 30.94 -11.09 -26.88
C LEU A 362 30.39 -10.57 -28.21
N GLU A 363 29.16 -10.95 -28.52
CA GLU A 363 28.37 -10.40 -29.61
C GLU A 363 26.97 -10.06 -29.08
N TYR A 364 26.44 -8.91 -29.50
CA TYR A 364 25.14 -8.39 -29.06
C TYR A 364 24.30 -7.96 -30.27
N TRP A 365 23.02 -8.32 -30.29
CA TRP A 365 22.05 -7.97 -31.32
C TRP A 365 21.02 -6.98 -30.78
N ALA A 366 20.82 -5.88 -31.50
CA ALA A 366 19.80 -4.89 -31.16
C ALA A 366 18.42 -5.38 -31.59
N LYS A 367 17.50 -5.59 -30.64
CA LYS A 367 16.11 -5.86 -31.00
C LYS A 367 15.39 -4.54 -31.31
N LEU A 368 14.98 -4.38 -32.57
CA LEU A 368 14.22 -3.24 -33.08
C LEU A 368 12.84 -3.72 -33.54
N GLU A 369 11.78 -3.15 -32.98
CA GLU A 369 10.38 -3.43 -33.37
C GLU A 369 9.79 -2.24 -34.13
N ASN A 370 9.05 -2.48 -35.21
CA ASN A 370 8.37 -1.43 -35.96
C ASN A 370 7.28 -0.77 -35.10
N PHE A 371 7.13 0.55 -35.23
CA PHE A 371 5.94 1.26 -34.74
C PHE A 371 5.22 2.01 -35.86
N TYR A 372 3.91 2.12 -35.70
CA TYR A 372 2.98 2.83 -36.57
C TYR A 372 2.15 3.82 -35.74
N GLU A 373 1.48 4.76 -36.39
CA GLU A 373 0.65 5.78 -35.72
C GLU A 373 -0.84 5.54 -35.95
N ILE A 374 -1.63 5.61 -34.88
CA ILE A 374 -3.09 5.67 -34.91
C ILE A 374 -3.50 7.12 -34.72
N THR A 375 -4.31 7.65 -35.62
CA THR A 375 -4.91 8.99 -35.57
C THR A 375 -6.40 8.88 -35.23
N PHE A 376 -6.79 9.40 -34.09
CA PHE A 376 -8.19 9.52 -33.67
C PHE A 376 -8.74 10.89 -34.10
N HIS A 377 -9.67 10.91 -35.05
CA HIS A 377 -10.42 12.09 -35.49
C HIS A 377 -11.66 12.26 -34.60
N LEU A 378 -11.67 13.32 -33.81
CA LEU A 378 -12.55 13.46 -32.63
C LEU A 378 -13.81 14.29 -32.88
N ASP A 379 -13.90 15.04 -33.98
CA ASP A 379 -15.04 15.93 -34.29
C ASP A 379 -15.43 16.83 -33.09
N GLY A 380 -14.45 17.55 -32.52
CA GLY A 380 -14.65 18.41 -31.35
C GLY A 380 -14.91 17.68 -30.02
N GLY A 381 -14.87 16.35 -30.00
CA GLY A 381 -14.75 15.55 -28.79
C GLY A 381 -13.32 15.49 -28.25
N ARG A 382 -13.10 14.68 -27.21
CA ARG A 382 -11.80 14.44 -26.57
C ARG A 382 -11.74 13.07 -25.90
N VAL A 383 -10.54 12.51 -25.75
CA VAL A 383 -10.29 11.25 -25.01
C VAL A 383 -9.54 11.54 -23.71
N ARG A 384 -9.86 10.81 -22.65
CA ARG A 384 -9.28 10.95 -21.31
C ARG A 384 -8.01 10.11 -21.18
N GLN A 385 -6.95 10.74 -20.66
CA GLN A 385 -5.58 10.20 -20.60
C GLN A 385 -5.46 8.83 -19.91
N ASP A 386 -6.33 8.50 -18.95
CA ASP A 386 -6.27 7.25 -18.17
C ASP A 386 -6.74 6.00 -18.93
N TRP A 387 -7.27 6.17 -20.15
CA TRP A 387 -7.57 5.08 -21.06
C TRP A 387 -6.31 4.23 -21.35
N TYR A 388 -5.23 4.86 -21.81
CA TYR A 388 -4.00 4.14 -22.18
C TYR A 388 -3.41 3.37 -20.98
N THR A 389 -3.36 3.98 -19.79
CA THR A 389 -2.69 3.39 -18.62
C THR A 389 -3.27 2.05 -18.14
N ASN A 390 -4.48 1.67 -18.56
CA ASN A 390 -5.12 0.42 -18.17
C ASN A 390 -4.97 -0.74 -19.18
N TYR A 391 -4.49 -0.48 -20.40
CA TYR A 391 -4.42 -1.49 -21.48
C TYR A 391 -3.00 -1.99 -21.82
N GLY A 392 -2.00 -1.65 -21.01
CA GLY A 392 -0.66 -2.24 -21.05
C GLY A 392 0.39 -1.43 -21.82
N SER A 393 1.66 -1.73 -21.56
CA SER A 393 2.84 -0.95 -21.95
C SER A 393 3.26 -1.08 -23.42
N VAL A 394 2.29 -1.07 -24.34
CA VAL A 394 2.49 -1.42 -25.77
C VAL A 394 2.33 -0.21 -26.70
N PHE A 395 1.57 0.81 -26.30
CA PHE A 395 1.72 2.14 -26.89
C PHE A 395 2.95 2.84 -26.30
N SER A 396 3.46 3.88 -26.97
CA SER A 396 4.41 4.81 -26.36
C SER A 396 3.74 5.68 -25.28
N ASN A 397 4.51 6.18 -24.32
CA ASN A 397 4.04 7.25 -23.41
C ASN A 397 3.72 8.58 -24.13
N ASP A 398 4.01 8.67 -25.43
CA ASP A 398 3.95 9.88 -26.28
C ASP A 398 2.57 10.15 -26.92
N CYS A 399 1.45 9.60 -26.42
CA CYS A 399 0.12 9.98 -26.93
C CYS A 399 -0.19 11.46 -26.61
N GLU A 400 -0.46 12.29 -27.62
CA GLU A 400 -0.56 13.76 -27.48
C GLU A 400 -1.90 14.27 -26.88
N PHE A 401 -2.38 13.68 -25.78
CA PHE A 401 -3.69 13.97 -25.14
C PHE A 401 -3.83 15.36 -24.46
N TRP A 402 -3.09 16.39 -24.90
CA TRP A 402 -2.95 17.66 -24.17
C TRP A 402 -3.38 18.94 -24.92
N ARG A 403 -4.10 18.82 -26.04
CA ARG A 403 -4.69 19.96 -26.75
C ARG A 403 -6.10 19.65 -27.23
N ASN A 404 -6.96 20.68 -27.30
CA ASN A 404 -8.33 20.60 -27.82
C ASN A 404 -8.31 20.53 -29.35
N ASN A 405 -7.76 19.44 -29.89
CA ASN A 405 -7.53 19.24 -31.31
C ASN A 405 -8.67 18.44 -31.95
N GLU A 406 -8.88 18.65 -33.25
CA GLU A 406 -9.75 17.80 -34.08
C GLU A 406 -9.21 16.37 -34.22
N THR A 407 -7.90 16.18 -34.02
CA THR A 407 -7.20 14.88 -34.08
C THR A 407 -6.28 14.66 -32.87
N THR A 408 -6.05 13.40 -32.51
CA THR A 408 -5.03 12.99 -31.53
C THR A 408 -4.33 11.72 -31.99
N SER A 409 -2.99 11.67 -31.94
CA SER A 409 -2.21 10.51 -32.35
C SER A 409 -1.62 9.72 -31.18
N CYS A 410 -1.46 8.40 -31.39
CA CYS A 410 -0.81 7.44 -30.50
C CYS A 410 0.05 6.47 -31.32
N LYS A 411 1.25 6.11 -30.85
CA LYS A 411 2.11 5.09 -31.51
C LYS A 411 1.78 3.69 -30.98
N TYR A 412 1.73 2.70 -31.86
CA TYR A 412 1.56 1.28 -31.52
C TYR A 412 2.58 0.41 -32.26
N VAL A 413 2.88 -0.79 -31.76
CA VAL A 413 3.79 -1.74 -32.44
C VAL A 413 3.04 -2.84 -33.18
N GLU A 414 3.66 -3.37 -34.23
CA GLU A 414 3.16 -4.51 -35.00
C GLU A 414 2.84 -5.71 -34.08
N GLY A 415 1.66 -6.32 -34.24
CA GLY A 415 1.17 -7.37 -33.34
C GLY A 415 0.43 -6.89 -32.09
N PHE A 416 0.24 -5.57 -31.90
CA PHE A 416 -0.59 -5.04 -30.80
C PHE A 416 -2.05 -5.48 -30.89
N LYS A 417 -2.62 -5.82 -29.72
CA LYS A 417 -4.03 -6.17 -29.57
C LYS A 417 -4.62 -5.47 -28.36
N GLY A 418 -5.65 -4.67 -28.58
CA GLY A 418 -6.30 -3.91 -27.50
C GLY A 418 -7.48 -3.07 -27.97
N ASN A 419 -8.34 -2.67 -27.04
CA ASN A 419 -9.57 -1.95 -27.34
C ASN A 419 -9.30 -0.48 -27.66
N LEU A 420 -10.11 0.12 -28.55
CA LEU A 420 -10.13 1.57 -28.79
C LEU A 420 -10.83 2.31 -27.62
N PRO A 421 -10.76 3.66 -27.53
CA PRO A 421 -11.43 4.39 -26.46
C PRO A 421 -12.96 4.24 -26.53
N THR A 422 -13.60 3.79 -25.45
CA THR A 422 -15.06 3.69 -25.39
C THR A 422 -15.67 5.02 -24.91
N ALA A 423 -17.01 5.11 -24.85
CA ALA A 423 -17.71 6.26 -24.27
C ALA A 423 -17.42 6.49 -22.77
N ASN A 424 -16.84 5.52 -22.05
CA ASN A 424 -16.32 5.74 -20.70
C ASN A 424 -15.00 6.55 -20.68
N ASN A 425 -14.32 6.64 -21.82
CA ASN A 425 -13.05 7.35 -22.01
C ASN A 425 -13.13 8.49 -23.05
N ALA A 426 -14.20 8.60 -23.83
CA ALA A 426 -14.39 9.61 -24.87
C ALA A 426 -15.59 10.51 -24.58
N PHE A 427 -15.40 11.82 -24.70
CA PHE A 427 -16.32 12.86 -24.20
C PHE A 427 -16.56 13.93 -25.28
N LYS A 428 -17.81 14.34 -25.50
CA LYS A 428 -18.17 15.52 -26.31
C LYS A 428 -19.38 16.21 -25.69
N GLU A 429 -19.42 17.54 -25.78
CA GLU A 429 -20.38 18.37 -25.04
C GLU A 429 -21.84 18.13 -25.50
N GLY A 430 -22.62 17.38 -24.71
CA GLY A 430 -23.99 16.97 -25.01
C GLY A 430 -24.12 15.74 -25.94
N TYR A 431 -23.06 14.95 -26.12
CA TYR A 431 -23.06 13.76 -26.98
C TYR A 431 -22.43 12.52 -26.30
N PHE A 432 -22.86 11.35 -26.75
CA PHE A 432 -22.30 10.04 -26.42
C PHE A 432 -21.53 9.48 -27.63
N LEU A 433 -20.40 8.79 -27.40
CA LEU A 433 -19.64 8.13 -28.48
C LEU A 433 -20.34 6.83 -28.90
N GLU A 434 -20.95 6.82 -30.08
CA GLU A 434 -21.51 5.60 -30.69
C GLU A 434 -20.39 4.61 -31.05
N GLY A 435 -19.25 5.13 -31.50
CA GLY A 435 -18.10 4.31 -31.88
C GLY A 435 -17.07 4.97 -32.78
N TRP A 436 -16.09 4.17 -33.19
CA TRP A 436 -15.08 4.50 -34.19
C TRP A 436 -15.35 3.82 -35.53
N TYR A 437 -14.95 4.48 -36.61
CA TYR A 437 -15.03 4.01 -38.00
C TYR A 437 -13.69 4.26 -38.72
N ASP A 438 -13.36 3.49 -39.74
CA ASP A 438 -12.15 3.67 -40.57
C ASP A 438 -12.30 4.74 -41.67
N ASN A 439 -13.47 5.39 -41.76
CA ASN A 439 -13.83 6.35 -42.80
C ASN A 439 -14.54 7.57 -42.23
N ALA A 440 -14.27 8.74 -42.82
CA ALA A 440 -14.82 10.04 -42.39
C ALA A 440 -16.34 10.16 -42.63
N GLU A 441 -16.87 9.34 -43.53
CA GLU A 441 -18.30 9.20 -43.84
C GLU A 441 -19.07 8.44 -42.73
N LEU A 442 -18.38 7.84 -41.75
CA LEU A 442 -18.94 7.11 -40.61
C LEU A 442 -19.86 5.94 -41.03
N THR A 443 -19.48 5.26 -42.12
CA THR A 443 -20.21 4.14 -42.73
C THR A 443 -19.58 2.79 -42.41
N GLY A 444 -20.34 1.69 -42.59
CA GLY A 444 -19.86 0.34 -42.31
C GLY A 444 -20.23 -0.16 -40.92
N ASN A 445 -19.37 -1.00 -40.33
CA ASN A 445 -19.51 -1.45 -38.94
C ASN A 445 -18.59 -0.62 -38.03
N ARG A 446 -18.88 -0.58 -36.73
CA ARG A 446 -17.98 0.02 -35.74
C ARG A 446 -16.70 -0.81 -35.60
N ILE A 447 -15.61 -0.13 -35.22
CA ILE A 447 -14.34 -0.72 -34.81
C ILE A 447 -14.19 -0.52 -33.30
N ASP A 448 -14.03 -1.61 -32.56
CA ASP A 448 -13.92 -1.61 -31.09
C ASP A 448 -12.51 -1.95 -30.58
N SER A 449 -11.65 -2.54 -31.43
CA SER A 449 -10.30 -2.98 -31.05
C SER A 449 -9.37 -3.13 -32.25
N MET A 450 -8.06 -3.07 -31.97
CA MET A 450 -6.97 -3.47 -32.85
C MET A 450 -6.74 -4.98 -32.78
N SER A 451 -6.38 -5.59 -33.91
CA SER A 451 -5.99 -7.00 -34.02
C SER A 451 -4.47 -7.18 -34.05
N ASP A 452 -4.02 -8.38 -33.69
CA ASP A 452 -2.64 -8.85 -33.82
C ASP A 452 -2.14 -8.93 -35.29
N THR A 453 -3.00 -8.64 -36.27
CA THR A 453 -2.67 -8.53 -37.70
C THR A 453 -2.71 -7.09 -38.25
N ASP A 454 -3.03 -6.10 -37.42
CA ASP A 454 -3.04 -4.70 -37.85
C ASP A 454 -1.61 -4.14 -37.94
N ALA A 455 -1.21 -3.79 -39.17
CA ALA A 455 0.02 -3.09 -39.47
C ALA A 455 -0.25 -1.82 -40.31
N GLY A 456 0.73 -0.91 -40.34
CA GLY A 456 0.63 0.39 -40.99
C GLY A 456 -0.05 1.45 -40.12
N ASP A 457 0.09 2.71 -40.51
CA ASP A 457 -0.59 3.83 -39.85
C ASP A 457 -2.12 3.73 -40.07
N LYS A 458 -2.92 4.21 -39.12
CA LYS A 458 -4.38 3.99 -39.04
C LYS A 458 -5.12 5.30 -38.73
N ASP A 459 -6.32 5.46 -39.29
CA ASP A 459 -7.22 6.57 -38.98
C ASP A 459 -8.55 6.03 -38.43
N PHE A 460 -9.03 6.61 -37.32
CA PHE A 460 -10.31 6.27 -36.70
C PHE A 460 -11.15 7.52 -36.45
N TYR A 461 -12.38 7.52 -36.95
CA TYR A 461 -13.30 8.66 -36.91
C TYR A 461 -14.41 8.42 -35.88
N ALA A 462 -14.58 9.35 -34.95
CA ALA A 462 -15.54 9.29 -33.86
C ALA A 462 -16.96 9.65 -34.33
N LYS A 463 -17.94 8.76 -34.09
CA LYS A 463 -19.36 9.01 -34.35
C LYS A 463 -20.09 9.36 -33.06
N TRP A 464 -20.76 10.51 -33.06
CA TRP A 464 -21.37 11.10 -31.86
C TRP A 464 -22.90 11.12 -31.94
N VAL A 465 -23.57 10.47 -31.00
CA VAL A 465 -25.03 10.52 -30.82
C VAL A 465 -25.39 11.65 -29.87
N LYS A 466 -26.30 12.54 -30.28
CA LYS A 466 -26.73 13.66 -29.44
C LYS A 466 -27.63 13.17 -28.30
N LEU A 467 -27.30 13.57 -27.08
CA LEU A 467 -28.08 13.26 -25.88
C LEU A 467 -29.23 14.25 -25.67
N LYS A 468 -30.20 13.84 -24.87
CA LYS A 468 -31.39 14.62 -24.52
C LYS A 468 -31.54 14.63 -23.00
N THR A 469 -31.57 15.80 -22.38
CA THR A 469 -31.90 15.93 -20.96
C THR A 469 -33.33 15.41 -20.74
N PRO A 470 -33.57 14.41 -19.87
CA PRO A 470 -34.93 14.01 -19.49
C PRO A 470 -35.67 15.18 -18.83
N THR A 471 -36.99 15.22 -18.97
CA THR A 471 -37.79 16.31 -18.39
C THR A 471 -37.99 16.06 -16.90
N LEU A 472 -37.75 17.06 -16.05
CA LEU A 472 -38.06 16.96 -14.62
C LEU A 472 -39.56 17.21 -14.40
N ASP A 473 -40.29 16.23 -13.86
CA ASP A 473 -41.65 16.46 -13.39
C ASP A 473 -41.63 17.23 -12.06
N ALA A 474 -42.33 18.36 -12.01
CA ALA A 474 -42.41 19.22 -10.83
C ALA A 474 -43.38 18.69 -9.75
N ALA A 475 -44.17 17.65 -10.04
CA ALA A 475 -45.10 17.05 -9.08
C ALA A 475 -44.39 16.15 -8.04
N ASP A 476 -43.39 15.38 -8.47
CA ASP A 476 -42.63 14.44 -7.64
C ASP A 476 -41.10 14.68 -7.64
N ASN A 477 -40.60 15.58 -8.50
CA ASN A 477 -39.17 15.83 -8.73
C ASN A 477 -38.44 14.62 -9.35
N CYS A 478 -39.13 13.81 -10.15
CA CYS A 478 -38.56 12.70 -10.89
C CYS A 478 -38.31 13.06 -12.36
N TYR A 479 -37.14 12.70 -12.88
CA TYR A 479 -36.79 12.84 -14.29
C TYR A 479 -37.52 11.78 -15.14
N GLU A 480 -38.33 12.22 -16.09
CA GLU A 480 -39.07 11.38 -17.03
C GLU A 480 -38.17 10.89 -18.16
N ILE A 481 -38.07 9.58 -18.30
CA ILE A 481 -37.31 8.92 -19.36
C ILE A 481 -38.29 8.15 -20.26
N SER A 482 -38.27 8.44 -21.57
CA SER A 482 -39.24 7.92 -22.53
C SER A 482 -38.62 7.43 -23.84
N ASP A 483 -37.31 7.65 -24.04
CA ASP A 483 -36.51 7.21 -25.19
C ASP A 483 -35.03 6.96 -24.81
N VAL A 484 -34.25 6.40 -25.75
CA VAL A 484 -32.83 6.04 -25.55
C VAL A 484 -31.95 7.28 -25.31
N ALA A 485 -32.26 8.42 -25.94
CA ALA A 485 -31.46 9.64 -25.79
C ALA A 485 -31.69 10.30 -24.42
N GLU A 486 -32.88 10.16 -23.84
CA GLU A 486 -33.19 10.52 -22.45
C GLU A 486 -32.52 9.56 -21.45
N LEU A 487 -32.50 8.25 -21.74
CA LEU A 487 -31.89 7.25 -20.85
C LEU A 487 -30.37 7.46 -20.73
N TYR A 488 -29.69 7.66 -21.86
CA TYR A 488 -28.26 7.99 -21.89
C TYR A 488 -28.00 9.42 -21.40
N GLY A 489 -28.92 10.36 -21.63
CA GLY A 489 -28.87 11.71 -21.07
C GLY A 489 -28.91 11.71 -19.54
N PHE A 490 -29.77 10.90 -18.94
CA PHE A 490 -29.81 10.71 -17.48
C PHE A 490 -28.48 10.15 -16.96
N ALA A 491 -27.95 9.09 -17.57
CA ALA A 491 -26.66 8.52 -17.18
C ALA A 491 -25.51 9.55 -17.24
N GLN A 492 -25.45 10.36 -18.29
CA GLN A 492 -24.50 11.47 -18.44
C GLN A 492 -24.64 12.51 -17.29
N MET A 493 -25.87 12.88 -16.91
CA MET A 493 -26.13 13.82 -15.82
C MET A 493 -25.65 13.31 -14.45
N VAL A 494 -25.95 12.04 -14.12
CA VAL A 494 -25.51 11.41 -12.86
C VAL A 494 -23.97 11.34 -12.81
N ASN A 495 -23.34 10.91 -13.91
CA ASN A 495 -21.89 10.82 -14.02
C ASN A 495 -21.17 12.18 -13.90
N GLY A 496 -21.90 13.31 -14.04
CA GLY A 496 -21.36 14.65 -13.88
C GLY A 496 -20.27 15.01 -14.88
N MET A 497 -20.22 14.33 -16.04
CA MET A 497 -19.25 14.63 -17.11
C MET A 497 -19.60 15.99 -17.75
N ASP A 498 -18.77 16.53 -18.66
CA ASP A 498 -19.00 17.92 -19.10
C ASP A 498 -20.33 18.08 -19.87
N SER A 499 -21.15 19.03 -19.39
CA SER A 499 -22.46 19.49 -19.90
C SER A 499 -23.68 18.57 -19.75
N LEU A 500 -24.84 19.17 -20.05
CA LEU A 500 -26.17 18.87 -19.51
C LEU A 500 -26.24 19.16 -18.00
N ASP A 501 -27.29 19.86 -17.56
CA ASP A 501 -27.36 20.57 -16.28
C ASP A 501 -26.82 19.77 -15.08
N ARG A 502 -25.57 20.06 -14.71
CA ARG A 502 -24.75 19.18 -13.84
C ARG A 502 -25.27 19.20 -12.40
N VAL A 503 -26.10 18.23 -12.06
CA VAL A 503 -26.41 17.90 -10.66
C VAL A 503 -25.22 17.20 -10.00
N GLY A 504 -24.51 16.36 -10.77
CA GLY A 504 -23.29 15.66 -10.35
C GLY A 504 -23.56 14.46 -9.42
N PRO A 505 -22.47 13.74 -9.04
CA PRO A 505 -22.59 12.64 -8.08
C PRO A 505 -23.05 13.16 -6.71
N TYR A 506 -23.61 12.26 -5.88
CA TYR A 506 -24.12 12.55 -4.52
C TYR A 506 -25.38 13.45 -4.44
N ALA A 507 -25.99 13.83 -5.56
CA ALA A 507 -27.35 14.39 -5.60
C ALA A 507 -28.41 13.29 -5.32
N ASN A 508 -29.50 13.61 -4.62
CA ASN A 508 -30.62 12.68 -4.47
C ASN A 508 -31.48 12.79 -5.74
N LEU A 509 -31.34 11.84 -6.66
CA LEU A 509 -31.99 11.89 -7.96
C LEU A 509 -33.13 10.89 -8.01
N CYS A 510 -34.33 11.35 -8.36
CA CYS A 510 -35.40 10.47 -8.80
C CYS A 510 -35.45 10.42 -10.33
N ALA A 511 -35.61 9.23 -10.90
CA ALA A 511 -35.93 9.03 -12.32
C ALA A 511 -37.07 8.03 -12.45
N LYS A 512 -37.94 8.23 -13.45
CA LYS A 512 -39.07 7.36 -13.77
C LYS A 512 -39.13 7.06 -15.27
N LEU A 513 -39.23 5.77 -15.63
CA LEU A 513 -39.53 5.38 -17.00
C LEU A 513 -41.02 5.66 -17.31
N THR A 514 -41.30 6.13 -18.51
CA THR A 514 -42.67 6.43 -19.00
C THR A 514 -43.07 5.60 -20.22
N LYS A 515 -42.14 4.80 -20.74
CA LYS A 515 -42.29 3.86 -21.86
C LYS A 515 -41.25 2.74 -21.72
N ASP A 516 -41.48 1.64 -22.44
CA ASP A 516 -40.44 0.65 -22.72
C ASP A 516 -39.36 1.24 -23.64
N ILE A 517 -38.09 0.91 -23.39
CA ILE A 517 -36.93 1.48 -24.09
C ILE A 517 -36.12 0.35 -24.74
N VAL A 518 -36.05 0.36 -26.08
CA VAL A 518 -35.21 -0.56 -26.86
C VAL A 518 -33.89 0.12 -27.22
N VAL A 519 -32.80 -0.30 -26.57
CA VAL A 519 -31.44 0.24 -26.82
C VAL A 519 -30.76 -0.50 -27.98
N ASN A 520 -30.95 -1.82 -28.06
CA ASN A 520 -30.50 -2.68 -29.15
C ASN A 520 -31.52 -3.81 -29.37
N GLU A 521 -31.48 -4.45 -30.54
CA GLU A 521 -32.34 -5.60 -30.87
C GLU A 521 -31.55 -6.90 -31.04
N ASN A 522 -31.98 -7.95 -30.33
CA ASN A 522 -31.40 -9.28 -30.35
C ASN A 522 -29.92 -9.25 -29.93
N VAL A 523 -29.61 -8.68 -28.77
CA VAL A 523 -28.23 -8.74 -28.22
C VAL A 523 -27.87 -10.20 -27.91
N LEU A 524 -28.85 -10.97 -27.43
CA LEU A 524 -28.75 -12.40 -27.20
C LEU A 524 -29.36 -13.20 -28.36
N LYS A 525 -28.88 -14.43 -28.51
CA LYS A 525 -29.49 -15.44 -29.39
C LYS A 525 -30.57 -16.21 -28.63
N SER A 526 -31.27 -17.10 -29.35
CA SER A 526 -32.25 -18.03 -28.78
C SER A 526 -31.70 -19.03 -27.75
N ASP A 527 -30.37 -19.16 -27.62
CA ASP A 527 -29.70 -19.97 -26.59
C ASP A 527 -29.29 -19.15 -25.34
N GLY A 528 -29.64 -17.86 -25.29
CA GLY A 528 -29.28 -16.95 -24.21
C GLY A 528 -27.82 -16.49 -24.21
N THR A 529 -27.03 -16.77 -25.25
CA THR A 529 -25.65 -16.26 -25.40
C THR A 529 -25.60 -14.97 -26.22
N LEU A 530 -24.63 -14.10 -25.92
CA LEU A 530 -24.32 -12.92 -26.75
C LEU A 530 -24.13 -13.28 -28.23
N ASP A 531 -24.78 -12.53 -29.13
CA ASP A 531 -24.47 -12.59 -30.55
C ASP A 531 -23.17 -11.84 -30.87
N LYS A 532 -22.05 -12.52 -30.57
CA LYS A 532 -20.68 -12.06 -30.86
C LYS A 532 -20.46 -11.69 -32.34
N SER A 533 -21.30 -12.15 -33.28
CA SER A 533 -21.22 -11.77 -34.70
C SER A 533 -21.76 -10.37 -35.02
N ARG A 534 -22.52 -9.77 -34.10
CA ARG A 534 -23.07 -8.40 -34.18
C ARG A 534 -22.64 -7.50 -33.03
N ALA A 535 -21.68 -7.92 -32.20
CA ALA A 535 -21.17 -7.13 -31.07
C ALA A 535 -20.78 -5.70 -31.49
N ASN A 536 -20.08 -5.56 -32.62
CA ASN A 536 -19.68 -4.30 -33.24
C ASN A 536 -20.82 -3.50 -33.93
N LYS A 537 -22.07 -3.84 -33.62
CA LYS A 537 -23.29 -3.12 -34.02
C LYS A 537 -24.16 -2.71 -32.84
N PHE A 538 -23.93 -3.30 -31.65
CA PHE A 538 -24.70 -2.95 -30.46
C PHE A 538 -24.17 -1.66 -29.84
N LEU A 539 -25.04 -0.69 -29.59
CA LEU A 539 -24.73 0.52 -28.84
C LEU A 539 -24.25 0.15 -27.44
N HIS A 540 -23.04 0.56 -27.05
CA HIS A 540 -22.50 0.30 -25.72
C HIS A 540 -23.30 1.04 -24.65
N TRP A 541 -23.46 0.47 -23.45
CA TRP A 541 -24.16 1.14 -22.36
C TRP A 541 -23.31 2.24 -21.69
N LEU A 542 -23.85 3.46 -21.56
CA LEU A 542 -23.26 4.48 -20.69
C LEU A 542 -23.61 4.17 -19.23
N ARG A 543 -22.67 3.57 -18.49
CA ARG A 543 -22.88 3.21 -17.08
C ARG A 543 -23.32 4.41 -16.25
N ILE A 544 -24.22 4.18 -15.29
CA ILE A 544 -24.56 5.16 -14.25
C ILE A 544 -23.61 4.94 -13.07
N SER A 545 -22.69 5.85 -12.78
CA SER A 545 -21.73 5.74 -11.69
C SER A 545 -22.05 6.72 -10.56
N GLN A 546 -21.83 6.31 -9.31
CA GLN A 546 -22.04 7.12 -8.10
C GLN A 546 -23.50 7.58 -7.89
N PHE A 547 -24.45 6.70 -8.21
CA PHE A 547 -25.89 6.97 -8.06
C PHE A 547 -26.32 7.00 -6.59
N TRP A 548 -27.29 7.86 -6.28
CA TRP A 548 -28.02 7.92 -5.02
C TRP A 548 -29.43 8.47 -5.28
N GLY A 549 -30.44 7.86 -4.67
CA GLY A 549 -31.85 8.23 -4.85
C GLY A 549 -32.71 7.09 -5.40
N THR A 550 -33.67 7.41 -6.27
CA THR A 550 -34.70 6.48 -6.76
C THR A 550 -34.66 6.29 -8.27
N PHE A 551 -34.67 5.05 -8.75
CA PHE A 551 -34.92 4.71 -10.16
C PHE A 551 -36.16 3.82 -10.26
N ASP A 552 -37.24 4.35 -10.84
CA ASP A 552 -38.53 3.68 -10.95
C ASP A 552 -38.83 3.29 -12.40
N GLY A 553 -38.93 2.00 -12.68
CA GLY A 553 -39.36 1.50 -13.98
C GLY A 553 -40.85 1.74 -14.27
N GLN A 554 -41.68 2.04 -13.27
CA GLN A 554 -43.15 2.13 -13.36
C GLN A 554 -43.82 0.91 -14.05
N GLY A 555 -43.15 -0.25 -14.09
CA GLY A 555 -43.58 -1.46 -14.79
C GLY A 555 -43.05 -1.60 -16.23
N HIS A 556 -42.37 -0.57 -16.75
CA HIS A 556 -41.72 -0.60 -18.05
C HIS A 556 -40.38 -1.36 -18.05
N SER A 557 -39.93 -1.66 -19.26
CA SER A 557 -38.74 -2.43 -19.55
C SER A 557 -37.64 -1.65 -20.28
N ILE A 558 -36.40 -2.09 -20.12
CA ILE A 558 -35.26 -1.68 -20.93
C ILE A 558 -34.71 -2.93 -21.62
N SER A 559 -34.65 -2.94 -22.95
CA SER A 559 -34.07 -4.04 -23.72
C SER A 559 -32.77 -3.67 -24.41
N GLY A 560 -31.91 -4.65 -24.63
CA GLY A 560 -30.71 -4.47 -25.45
C GLY A 560 -29.53 -3.77 -24.76
N LEU A 561 -29.42 -3.79 -23.43
CA LEU A 561 -28.24 -3.23 -22.76
C LEU A 561 -27.01 -4.10 -23.05
N TYR A 562 -26.04 -3.52 -23.77
CA TYR A 562 -24.75 -4.15 -24.06
C TYR A 562 -23.65 -3.53 -23.19
N MET A 563 -23.43 -4.16 -22.03
CA MET A 563 -22.50 -3.72 -20.98
C MET A 563 -21.19 -4.51 -21.09
N PHE A 564 -20.36 -4.15 -22.07
CA PHE A 564 -19.08 -4.81 -22.35
C PHE A 564 -17.90 -4.26 -21.52
N ASP A 565 -17.92 -2.96 -21.23
CA ASP A 565 -16.93 -2.23 -20.43
C ASP A 565 -17.54 -1.63 -19.14
N SER A 566 -18.71 -2.12 -18.74
CA SER A 566 -19.41 -1.77 -17.50
C SER A 566 -19.79 -3.03 -16.73
N PHE A 567 -19.75 -2.95 -15.41
CA PHE A 567 -20.09 -4.06 -14.51
C PHE A 567 -21.57 -4.12 -14.12
N GLY A 568 -22.42 -3.24 -14.64
CA GLY A 568 -23.88 -3.25 -14.45
C GLY A 568 -24.57 -2.03 -15.08
N MET A 569 -25.89 -1.94 -14.98
CA MET A 569 -26.63 -0.74 -15.41
C MET A 569 -26.20 0.47 -14.58
N ILE A 570 -26.16 0.28 -13.26
CA ILE A 570 -25.57 1.16 -12.26
C ILE A 570 -24.28 0.50 -11.75
N ASP A 571 -23.18 1.24 -11.83
CA ASP A 571 -21.84 0.78 -11.51
C ASP A 571 -21.58 0.85 -9.99
N ASN A 572 -21.96 1.94 -9.33
CA ASN A 572 -21.71 2.15 -7.91
C ASN A 572 -22.83 2.95 -7.21
N ILE A 573 -23.34 2.43 -6.10
CA ILE A 573 -24.15 3.17 -5.11
C ILE A 573 -23.22 3.68 -4.00
N LEU A 574 -23.12 5.00 -3.77
CA LEU A 574 -22.12 5.59 -2.84
C LEU A 574 -22.71 6.14 -1.53
N SER A 575 -21.91 6.00 -0.45
CA SER A 575 -22.24 6.39 0.93
C SER A 575 -22.57 7.88 1.10
N LYS A 576 -23.64 8.15 1.87
CA LYS A 576 -23.89 9.45 2.48
C LYS A 576 -24.10 9.30 3.99
N ALA A 577 -23.69 10.31 4.76
CA ALA A 577 -23.58 10.21 6.22
C ALA A 577 -24.91 10.11 6.98
N ASP A 578 -26.05 10.30 6.30
CA ASP A 578 -27.41 10.12 6.85
C ASP A 578 -27.93 8.68 6.79
N GLY A 579 -27.33 7.81 5.96
CA GLY A 579 -27.73 6.41 5.83
C GLY A 579 -29.02 6.16 5.05
N THR A 580 -29.60 7.17 4.39
CA THR A 580 -30.85 7.05 3.63
C THR A 580 -30.67 6.06 2.47
N PRO A 581 -31.51 5.02 2.33
CA PRO A 581 -31.34 4.03 1.28
C PRO A 581 -31.63 4.59 -0.11
N SER A 582 -30.92 4.07 -1.12
CA SER A 582 -31.33 4.19 -2.52
C SER A 582 -32.42 3.17 -2.84
N VAL A 583 -33.25 3.45 -3.84
CA VAL A 583 -34.34 2.57 -4.28
C VAL A 583 -34.24 2.34 -5.78
N ILE A 584 -34.27 1.08 -6.21
CA ILE A 584 -34.48 0.71 -7.61
C ILE A 584 -35.71 -0.18 -7.63
N ARG A 585 -36.75 0.23 -8.37
CA ARG A 585 -38.02 -0.50 -8.35
C ARG A 585 -38.75 -0.59 -9.68
N ASN A 586 -39.66 -1.55 -9.78
CA ASN A 586 -40.61 -1.73 -10.89
C ASN A 586 -39.95 -1.86 -12.28
N LEU A 587 -38.70 -2.30 -12.36
CA LEU A 587 -37.86 -2.25 -13.57
C LEU A 587 -37.62 -3.65 -14.16
N THR A 588 -37.86 -3.82 -15.46
CA THR A 588 -37.59 -5.09 -16.16
C THR A 588 -36.52 -4.92 -17.25
N ILE A 589 -35.32 -5.43 -17.03
CA ILE A 589 -34.24 -5.44 -18.05
C ILE A 589 -34.30 -6.77 -18.82
N VAL A 590 -34.28 -6.74 -20.16
CA VAL A 590 -34.37 -7.93 -21.03
C VAL A 590 -33.38 -7.89 -22.19
N ASP A 591 -33.13 -9.02 -22.85
CA ASP A 591 -32.25 -9.14 -24.04
C ASP A 591 -30.93 -8.36 -23.84
N SER A 592 -30.27 -8.58 -22.71
CA SER A 592 -29.15 -7.75 -22.25
C SER A 592 -27.95 -8.59 -21.85
N TYR A 593 -26.75 -8.04 -22.05
CA TYR A 593 -25.47 -8.69 -21.80
C TYR A 593 -24.61 -7.83 -20.86
N SER A 594 -24.00 -8.47 -19.86
CA SER A 594 -23.08 -7.84 -18.90
C SER A 594 -21.79 -8.64 -18.74
N VAL A 595 -20.68 -7.97 -18.45
CA VAL A 595 -19.42 -8.60 -18.00
C VAL A 595 -19.25 -8.63 -16.48
N GLY A 596 -20.22 -8.10 -15.72
CA GLY A 596 -20.16 -8.02 -14.25
C GLY A 596 -21.43 -8.56 -13.57
N SER A 597 -22.43 -7.71 -13.44
CA SER A 597 -23.72 -7.96 -12.77
C SER A 597 -24.89 -7.35 -13.57
N GLY A 598 -26.12 -7.68 -13.20
CA GLY A 598 -27.32 -7.25 -13.93
C GLY A 598 -27.66 -5.77 -13.77
N ILE A 599 -28.12 -5.36 -12.58
CA ILE A 599 -28.63 -4.00 -12.33
C ILE A 599 -27.57 -3.14 -11.62
N VAL A 600 -27.01 -3.60 -10.51
CA VAL A 600 -26.01 -2.88 -9.71
C VAL A 600 -24.73 -3.69 -9.61
N ALA A 601 -23.56 -3.08 -9.85
CA ALA A 601 -22.28 -3.78 -9.64
C ALA A 601 -21.84 -3.75 -8.16
N SER A 602 -21.67 -2.55 -7.58
CA SER A 602 -21.18 -2.38 -6.21
C SER A 602 -21.98 -1.38 -5.36
N LEU A 603 -22.01 -1.60 -4.05
CA LEU A 603 -22.94 -0.98 -3.12
C LEU A 603 -22.29 -0.63 -1.76
N TYR A 604 -22.20 0.69 -1.48
CA TYR A 604 -21.60 1.28 -0.28
C TYR A 604 -22.57 2.18 0.54
N ASN A 605 -23.86 2.20 0.20
CA ASN A 605 -24.93 2.91 0.92
C ASN A 605 -26.23 2.12 0.78
N PRO A 606 -27.01 1.88 1.84
CA PRO A 606 -28.12 0.93 1.81
C PRO A 606 -29.00 0.97 0.56
N LEU A 607 -29.42 -0.19 0.06
CA LEU A 607 -30.16 -0.32 -1.19
C LEU A 607 -31.41 -1.16 -1.01
N ILE A 608 -32.52 -0.69 -1.57
CA ILE A 608 -33.77 -1.44 -1.73
C ILE A 608 -33.96 -1.71 -3.24
N VAL A 609 -34.01 -2.99 -3.60
CA VAL A 609 -34.39 -3.49 -4.93
C VAL A 609 -35.76 -4.13 -4.81
N ASP A 610 -36.80 -3.53 -5.39
CA ASP A 610 -38.19 -3.98 -5.25
C ASP A 610 -38.84 -4.19 -6.61
N ASN A 611 -39.44 -5.35 -6.89
CA ASN A 611 -40.15 -5.58 -8.15
C ASN A 611 -39.24 -5.36 -9.39
N CYS A 612 -37.98 -5.82 -9.32
CA CYS A 612 -36.99 -5.70 -10.38
C CYS A 612 -36.66 -7.06 -11.02
N HIS A 613 -36.58 -7.11 -12.34
CA HIS A 613 -36.38 -8.35 -13.09
C HIS A 613 -35.26 -8.18 -14.12
N PHE A 614 -34.22 -9.01 -14.08
CA PHE A 614 -33.16 -9.03 -15.10
C PHE A 614 -33.21 -10.33 -15.90
N LYS A 615 -33.37 -10.23 -17.22
CA LYS A 615 -33.47 -11.37 -18.14
C LYS A 615 -32.39 -11.30 -19.20
N GLY A 616 -31.25 -11.95 -18.96
CA GLY A 616 -30.07 -11.76 -19.81
C GLY A 616 -28.88 -12.68 -19.56
N ASN A 617 -27.73 -12.30 -20.12
CA ASN A 617 -26.48 -13.04 -20.04
C ASN A 617 -25.43 -12.25 -19.24
N ILE A 618 -24.74 -12.93 -18.33
CA ILE A 618 -23.60 -12.39 -17.59
C ILE A 618 -22.38 -13.26 -17.90
N ASP A 619 -21.32 -12.68 -18.46
CA ASP A 619 -20.09 -13.36 -18.92
C ASP A 619 -18.87 -12.75 -18.21
N VAL A 620 -18.55 -13.30 -17.03
CA VAL A 620 -17.54 -12.77 -16.12
C VAL A 620 -16.16 -13.22 -16.59
N ARG A 621 -15.48 -12.29 -17.27
CA ARG A 621 -14.16 -12.51 -17.85
C ARG A 621 -13.01 -12.11 -16.93
N LYS A 622 -13.24 -11.23 -15.94
CA LYS A 622 -12.30 -10.87 -14.87
C LYS A 622 -13.04 -10.51 -13.58
N SER A 623 -12.37 -10.67 -12.43
CA SER A 623 -12.86 -10.20 -11.14
C SER A 623 -13.09 -8.67 -11.13
N ILE A 624 -14.23 -8.25 -10.57
CA ILE A 624 -14.81 -6.89 -10.71
C ILE A 624 -14.05 -5.84 -9.86
N CYS A 625 -13.24 -6.24 -8.87
CA CYS A 625 -12.48 -5.31 -8.01
C CYS A 625 -11.21 -4.77 -8.70
N TYR A 626 -11.34 -3.72 -9.51
CA TYR A 626 -10.20 -2.94 -10.05
C TYR A 626 -10.14 -1.53 -9.41
N GLY A 627 -9.23 -1.31 -8.46
CA GLY A 627 -8.84 0.02 -7.99
C GLY A 627 -8.63 0.19 -6.49
N TYR A 628 -8.09 1.36 -6.11
CA TYR A 628 -7.64 1.74 -4.75
C TYR A 628 -8.68 1.70 -3.60
N ARG A 629 -9.92 1.24 -3.85
CA ARG A 629 -10.97 1.11 -2.82
C ARG A 629 -11.26 -0.33 -2.38
N CYS A 630 -10.81 -1.34 -3.13
CA CYS A 630 -10.80 -2.73 -2.65
C CYS A 630 -9.51 -2.97 -1.82
N SER A 631 -9.51 -2.61 -0.54
CA SER A 631 -8.32 -2.65 0.34
C SER A 631 -7.95 -4.05 0.87
N LEU A 632 -8.59 -5.10 0.35
CA LEU A 632 -8.34 -6.50 0.68
C LEU A 632 -8.34 -7.36 -0.61
N PRO A 633 -7.49 -8.39 -0.72
CA PRO A 633 -7.55 -9.35 -1.83
C PRO A 633 -8.78 -10.24 -1.65
N ARG A 634 -9.88 -9.89 -2.32
CA ARG A 634 -11.14 -10.64 -2.26
C ARG A 634 -11.81 -10.75 -3.62
N ILE A 635 -12.31 -11.96 -3.85
CA ILE A 635 -13.05 -12.44 -5.02
C ILE A 635 -14.20 -11.47 -5.37
N GLY A 636 -14.39 -11.14 -6.66
CA GLY A 636 -15.43 -10.20 -7.11
C GLY A 636 -16.86 -10.74 -6.95
N GLY A 637 -17.82 -9.87 -6.63
CA GLY A 637 -19.24 -10.22 -6.50
C GLY A 637 -19.99 -10.13 -7.83
N VAL A 638 -20.56 -11.24 -8.27
CA VAL A 638 -21.30 -11.41 -9.55
C VAL A 638 -22.76 -11.74 -9.24
N GLY A 639 -23.67 -10.81 -9.51
CA GLY A 639 -25.09 -10.96 -9.18
C GLY A 639 -26.02 -10.75 -10.36
N GLY A 640 -27.06 -11.58 -10.45
CA GLY A 640 -28.15 -11.39 -11.41
C GLY A 640 -28.89 -10.05 -11.25
N LEU A 641 -28.89 -9.49 -10.04
CA LEU A 641 -29.39 -8.15 -9.72
C LEU A 641 -28.29 -7.26 -9.14
N VAL A 642 -27.57 -7.72 -8.10
CA VAL A 642 -26.57 -6.92 -7.36
C VAL A 642 -25.25 -7.69 -7.19
N GLY A 643 -24.14 -7.14 -7.68
CA GLY A 643 -22.82 -7.79 -7.61
C GLY A 643 -22.29 -7.92 -6.19
N HIS A 644 -22.02 -6.81 -5.53
CA HIS A 644 -21.37 -6.78 -4.22
C HIS A 644 -21.96 -5.70 -3.29
N SER A 645 -22.25 -6.06 -2.03
CA SER A 645 -22.70 -5.14 -0.97
C SER A 645 -21.76 -5.11 0.24
N GLU A 646 -21.32 -3.91 0.63
CA GLU A 646 -20.68 -3.63 1.94
C GLU A 646 -21.71 -3.17 3.01
N THR A 647 -22.97 -2.95 2.62
CA THR A 647 -24.00 -2.33 3.49
C THR A 647 -25.33 -3.09 3.46
N ASN A 648 -26.35 -2.60 4.16
CA ASN A 648 -27.66 -3.25 4.19
C ASN A 648 -28.28 -3.30 2.78
N LEU A 649 -28.67 -4.51 2.35
CA LEU A 649 -29.26 -4.78 1.04
C LEU A 649 -30.60 -5.49 1.23
N VAL A 650 -31.68 -4.84 0.78
CA VAL A 650 -33.01 -5.44 0.69
C VAL A 650 -33.30 -5.73 -0.78
N VAL A 651 -33.58 -6.98 -1.11
CA VAL A 651 -34.09 -7.39 -2.43
C VAL A 651 -35.43 -8.08 -2.22
N LYS A 652 -36.50 -7.56 -2.81
CA LYS A 652 -37.83 -8.17 -2.73
C LYS A 652 -38.60 -8.17 -4.04
N ASN A 653 -39.54 -9.12 -4.19
CA ASN A 653 -40.42 -9.27 -5.35
C ASN A 653 -39.69 -9.40 -6.71
N SER A 654 -38.38 -9.70 -6.69
CA SER A 654 -37.44 -9.49 -7.81
C SER A 654 -36.89 -10.81 -8.37
N SER A 655 -36.30 -10.80 -9.57
CA SER A 655 -35.78 -12.03 -10.15
C SER A 655 -34.66 -11.89 -11.18
N PHE A 656 -33.94 -13.00 -11.39
CA PHE A 656 -33.02 -13.21 -12.50
C PHE A 656 -33.50 -14.39 -13.37
N GLU A 657 -33.53 -14.20 -14.69
CA GLU A 657 -33.76 -15.27 -15.66
C GLU A 657 -32.67 -15.27 -16.74
N GLY A 658 -31.77 -16.25 -16.75
CA GLY A 658 -30.81 -16.36 -17.85
C GLY A 658 -29.55 -17.17 -17.59
N LYS A 659 -28.47 -16.79 -18.29
CA LYS A 659 -27.20 -17.52 -18.30
C LYS A 659 -26.08 -16.73 -17.65
N MET A 660 -25.46 -17.30 -16.61
CA MET A 660 -24.21 -16.79 -16.04
C MET A 660 -23.03 -17.66 -16.48
N ILE A 661 -21.87 -17.04 -16.71
CA ILE A 661 -20.61 -17.71 -17.00
C ILE A 661 -19.54 -17.05 -16.13
N ALA A 662 -18.66 -17.83 -15.48
CA ALA A 662 -17.45 -17.31 -14.84
C ALA A 662 -16.21 -18.09 -15.27
N LYS A 663 -15.14 -17.35 -15.56
CA LYS A 663 -13.87 -17.87 -16.07
C LYS A 663 -12.68 -17.71 -15.12
N GLU A 664 -12.82 -16.85 -14.13
CA GLU A 664 -11.84 -16.55 -13.09
C GLU A 664 -12.52 -16.62 -11.69
N GLU A 665 -11.81 -16.26 -10.62
CA GLU A 665 -12.37 -16.12 -9.27
C GLU A 665 -13.63 -15.24 -9.22
N ALA A 666 -14.76 -15.83 -8.81
CA ALA A 666 -16.05 -15.14 -8.66
C ALA A 666 -16.86 -15.62 -7.44
N ASN A 667 -17.58 -14.70 -6.78
CA ASN A 667 -18.69 -15.01 -5.89
C ASN A 667 -19.97 -14.85 -6.72
N MET A 668 -20.51 -15.94 -7.26
CA MET A 668 -21.64 -15.94 -8.19
C MET A 668 -22.96 -16.24 -7.46
N GLY A 669 -23.88 -15.29 -7.46
CA GLY A 669 -25.23 -15.48 -6.93
C GLY A 669 -26.29 -15.22 -7.98
N GLY A 670 -27.27 -16.11 -8.09
CA GLY A 670 -28.39 -15.93 -9.03
C GLY A 670 -29.11 -14.59 -8.85
N LEU A 671 -29.11 -14.01 -7.64
CA LEU A 671 -29.57 -12.64 -7.36
C LEU A 671 -28.43 -11.72 -6.90
N VAL A 672 -27.65 -12.15 -5.90
CA VAL A 672 -26.66 -11.32 -5.20
C VAL A 672 -25.30 -12.01 -5.15
N GLY A 673 -24.27 -11.41 -5.76
CA GLY A 673 -22.94 -12.03 -5.81
C GLY A 673 -22.30 -12.18 -4.43
N SER A 674 -22.16 -11.09 -3.69
CA SER A 674 -21.76 -11.13 -2.28
C SER A 674 -22.38 -10.03 -1.42
N SER A 675 -22.65 -10.34 -0.15
CA SER A 675 -23.11 -9.36 0.85
C SER A 675 -22.34 -9.50 2.16
N TYR A 676 -21.66 -8.42 2.55
CA TYR A 676 -20.94 -8.30 3.81
C TYR A 676 -21.74 -7.50 4.86
N GLY A 677 -22.65 -6.64 4.42
CA GLY A 677 -23.72 -6.07 5.25
C GLY A 677 -24.96 -6.98 5.35
N GLU A 678 -25.94 -6.53 6.15
CA GLU A 678 -27.21 -7.20 6.42
C GLU A 678 -28.00 -7.46 5.11
N LEU A 679 -28.37 -8.71 4.84
CA LEU A 679 -29.03 -9.12 3.60
C LEU A 679 -30.47 -9.57 3.85
N THR A 680 -31.43 -8.89 3.24
CA THR A 680 -32.85 -9.30 3.24
C THR A 680 -33.28 -9.73 1.83
N LEU A 681 -33.70 -10.99 1.67
CA LEU A 681 -34.28 -11.53 0.44
C LEU A 681 -35.73 -11.97 0.69
N VAL A 682 -36.72 -11.31 0.09
CA VAL A 682 -38.15 -11.61 0.28
C VAL A 682 -38.87 -11.83 -1.06
N GLN A 683 -39.51 -12.98 -1.29
CA GLN A 683 -40.35 -13.20 -2.49
C GLN A 683 -39.59 -13.07 -3.83
N ASN A 684 -38.33 -13.53 -3.89
CA ASN A 684 -37.51 -13.48 -5.10
C ASN A 684 -37.34 -14.85 -5.76
N TYR A 685 -36.89 -14.86 -7.02
CA TYR A 685 -36.49 -16.11 -7.67
C TYR A 685 -35.35 -16.00 -8.69
N SER A 686 -34.61 -17.10 -8.86
CA SER A 686 -33.59 -17.27 -9.91
C SER A 686 -33.93 -18.46 -10.83
N LYS A 687 -33.64 -18.31 -12.12
CA LYS A 687 -33.98 -19.29 -13.17
C LYS A 687 -32.99 -19.25 -14.33
N GLY A 688 -32.72 -20.40 -14.93
CA GLY A 688 -31.71 -20.56 -15.98
C GLY A 688 -30.50 -21.33 -15.46
N ALA A 689 -29.28 -20.97 -15.88
CA ALA A 689 -28.09 -21.73 -15.53
C ALA A 689 -26.81 -20.90 -15.38
N ALA A 690 -25.98 -21.32 -14.42
CA ALA A 690 -24.58 -20.93 -14.29
C ALA A 690 -23.65 -21.98 -14.93
N TYR A 691 -22.56 -21.49 -15.51
CA TYR A 691 -21.48 -22.27 -16.09
C TYR A 691 -20.14 -21.79 -15.51
N LEU A 692 -19.42 -22.69 -14.84
CA LEU A 692 -18.10 -22.41 -14.29
C LEU A 692 -17.04 -23.01 -15.22
N GLU A 693 -16.38 -22.15 -15.97
CA GLU A 693 -15.39 -22.47 -17.00
C GLU A 693 -13.99 -22.08 -16.47
N ASN A 694 -13.54 -22.74 -15.39
CA ASN A 694 -12.25 -22.41 -14.76
C ASN A 694 -11.07 -22.88 -15.64
N GLU A 695 -10.50 -21.95 -16.40
CA GLU A 695 -9.37 -22.18 -17.30
C GLU A 695 -8.00 -22.20 -16.57
N SER A 696 -7.97 -21.99 -15.25
CA SER A 696 -6.73 -21.88 -14.47
C SER A 696 -6.23 -23.22 -13.90
N THR A 697 -4.91 -23.41 -13.95
CA THR A 697 -4.20 -24.53 -13.32
C THR A 697 -3.72 -24.22 -11.88
N ASP A 698 -4.02 -23.04 -11.35
CA ASP A 698 -3.45 -22.57 -10.07
C ASP A 698 -4.25 -23.09 -8.86
N ASP A 699 -3.57 -23.72 -7.89
CA ASP A 699 -4.18 -24.46 -6.77
C ASP A 699 -4.97 -23.56 -5.77
N TYR A 700 -4.90 -22.23 -5.96
CA TYR A 700 -5.48 -21.22 -5.06
C TYR A 700 -6.78 -20.56 -5.52
N ILE A 701 -7.26 -20.83 -6.74
CA ILE A 701 -8.49 -20.20 -7.26
C ILE A 701 -9.75 -20.79 -6.62
N PHE A 702 -10.54 -19.94 -5.97
CA PHE A 702 -11.83 -20.30 -5.36
C PHE A 702 -13.00 -19.56 -6.04
N ILE A 703 -13.95 -20.33 -6.57
CA ILE A 703 -15.28 -19.83 -6.94
C ILE A 703 -16.25 -20.18 -5.81
N ASN A 704 -17.07 -19.22 -5.38
CA ASN A 704 -18.19 -19.43 -4.45
C ASN A 704 -19.50 -19.20 -5.19
N ALA A 705 -20.29 -20.24 -5.45
CA ALA A 705 -21.51 -20.11 -6.25
C ALA A 705 -22.74 -20.66 -5.51
N GLY A 706 -23.84 -19.90 -5.56
CA GLY A 706 -25.13 -20.30 -4.96
C GLY A 706 -26.31 -19.74 -5.73
N SER A 707 -27.44 -20.45 -5.68
CA SER A 707 -28.55 -20.16 -6.59
C SER A 707 -29.24 -18.82 -6.32
N LEU A 708 -29.16 -18.26 -5.11
CA LEU A 708 -29.59 -16.88 -4.81
C LEU A 708 -28.39 -16.00 -4.47
N VAL A 709 -27.47 -16.48 -3.61
CA VAL A 709 -26.34 -15.71 -3.08
C VAL A 709 -25.03 -16.44 -3.30
N GLY A 710 -24.00 -15.77 -3.83
CA GLY A 710 -22.67 -16.36 -3.98
C GLY A 710 -21.92 -16.49 -2.66
N HIS A 711 -21.76 -15.38 -1.94
CA HIS A 711 -20.99 -15.30 -0.69
C HIS A 711 -21.63 -14.34 0.32
N LEU A 712 -22.04 -14.87 1.48
CA LEU A 712 -22.61 -14.12 2.59
C LEU A 712 -21.60 -14.04 3.76
N LEU A 713 -21.37 -12.84 4.31
CA LEU A 713 -20.65 -12.64 5.58
C LEU A 713 -21.46 -11.87 6.63
N GLY A 714 -22.43 -11.05 6.21
CA GLY A 714 -23.35 -10.37 7.12
C GLY A 714 -24.47 -11.28 7.63
N ASN A 715 -25.28 -10.77 8.55
CA ASN A 715 -26.53 -11.40 8.96
C ASN A 715 -27.49 -11.48 7.75
N ALA A 716 -28.37 -12.48 7.70
CA ALA A 716 -29.39 -12.56 6.64
C ALA A 716 -30.79 -12.95 7.11
N LEU A 717 -31.78 -12.42 6.38
CA LEU A 717 -33.19 -12.82 6.39
C LEU A 717 -33.56 -13.28 4.97
N ILE A 718 -33.80 -14.57 4.77
CA ILE A 718 -34.14 -15.15 3.46
C ILE A 718 -35.50 -15.83 3.57
N VAL A 719 -36.53 -15.19 3.02
CA VAL A 719 -37.96 -15.49 3.22
C VAL A 719 -38.69 -15.67 1.89
N ASN A 720 -39.44 -16.77 1.73
CA ASN A 720 -40.31 -16.99 0.58
C ASN A 720 -39.59 -16.89 -0.78
N ASN A 721 -38.37 -17.40 -0.94
CA ASN A 721 -37.63 -17.37 -2.21
C ASN A 721 -37.56 -18.76 -2.87
N TYR A 722 -37.40 -18.81 -4.20
CA TYR A 722 -37.08 -20.06 -4.90
C TYR A 722 -35.95 -19.97 -5.92
N SER A 723 -35.30 -21.11 -6.13
CA SER A 723 -34.41 -21.33 -7.27
C SER A 723 -34.91 -22.46 -8.15
N VAL A 724 -34.90 -22.21 -9.45
CA VAL A 724 -34.86 -23.20 -10.54
C VAL A 724 -33.61 -22.91 -11.40
N PHE A 725 -32.48 -22.68 -10.73
CA PHE A 725 -31.22 -22.25 -11.32
C PHE A 725 -30.16 -23.36 -11.24
N ASP A 726 -29.80 -23.94 -12.39
CA ASP A 726 -28.84 -25.04 -12.49
C ASP A 726 -27.39 -24.54 -12.43
N MET A 727 -26.54 -25.14 -11.59
CA MET A 727 -25.11 -24.82 -11.49
C MET A 727 -24.26 -25.95 -12.09
N ASN A 728 -23.62 -25.65 -13.23
CA ASN A 728 -22.83 -26.60 -14.00
C ASN A 728 -21.36 -26.17 -13.97
N GLY A 729 -20.42 -27.09 -13.69
CA GLY A 729 -19.00 -26.78 -13.77
C GLY A 729 -18.06 -27.93 -13.44
N GLU A 730 -16.91 -27.92 -14.13
CA GLU A 730 -15.76 -28.78 -13.82
C GLU A 730 -14.67 -27.91 -13.17
N GLY A 731 -14.30 -28.18 -11.92
CA GLY A 731 -13.31 -27.37 -11.21
C GLY A 731 -13.27 -27.62 -9.70
N ARG A 732 -12.61 -26.71 -8.97
CA ARG A 732 -12.64 -26.64 -7.50
C ARG A 732 -13.32 -25.35 -7.06
N GLY A 733 -14.21 -25.44 -6.08
CA GLY A 733 -14.99 -24.31 -5.58
C GLY A 733 -15.99 -24.75 -4.52
N LEU A 734 -16.70 -23.78 -3.93
CA LEU A 734 -17.83 -24.03 -3.02
C LEU A 734 -19.13 -23.77 -3.78
N LEU A 735 -19.83 -24.86 -4.13
CA LEU A 735 -21.20 -24.80 -4.65
C LEU A 735 -22.16 -25.08 -3.50
N GLY A 736 -23.12 -24.17 -3.28
CA GLY A 736 -24.09 -24.29 -2.20
C GLY A 736 -25.52 -24.03 -2.69
N GLY A 737 -26.49 -24.55 -1.94
CA GLY A 737 -27.91 -24.61 -2.32
C GLY A 737 -28.49 -23.25 -2.71
N LEU A 738 -28.96 -22.49 -1.72
CA LEU A 738 -29.44 -21.11 -1.90
C LEU A 738 -28.28 -20.10 -1.75
N ILE A 739 -27.29 -20.42 -0.93
CA ILE A 739 -26.10 -19.61 -0.63
C ILE A 739 -24.86 -20.49 -0.93
N GLY A 740 -23.87 -19.96 -1.65
CA GLY A 740 -22.66 -20.69 -2.02
C GLY A 740 -21.68 -20.86 -0.86
N ASN A 741 -21.23 -19.74 -0.30
CA ASN A 741 -20.33 -19.68 0.85
C ASN A 741 -20.87 -18.73 1.94
N ASN A 742 -20.73 -19.16 3.20
CA ASN A 742 -21.18 -18.48 4.42
C ASN A 742 -20.08 -18.40 5.49
N ALA A 743 -18.85 -18.82 5.17
CA ALA A 743 -17.76 -18.96 6.13
C ALA A 743 -16.78 -17.79 6.09
N SER A 744 -16.53 -17.17 7.24
CA SER A 744 -15.52 -16.13 7.44
C SER A 744 -14.10 -16.64 7.13
N PHE A 745 -13.68 -16.51 5.87
CA PHE A 745 -12.47 -17.15 5.35
C PHE A 745 -11.19 -16.69 6.07
N PHE A 746 -10.45 -17.65 6.66
CA PHE A 746 -9.25 -17.41 7.44
C PHE A 746 -8.03 -17.07 6.57
N ILE A 747 -7.93 -15.83 6.07
CA ILE A 747 -6.71 -15.34 5.41
C ILE A 747 -5.74 -14.77 6.45
N ALA A 748 -4.50 -15.27 6.43
CA ALA A 748 -3.54 -15.05 7.51
C ALA A 748 -2.76 -13.72 7.39
N SER A 749 -3.22 -12.68 8.10
CA SER A 749 -2.35 -11.56 8.50
C SER A 749 -2.17 -11.53 10.03
N LYS A 750 -0.93 -11.30 10.48
CA LYS A 750 -0.62 -11.20 11.92
C LYS A 750 -0.62 -9.74 12.38
N LYS A 751 -1.80 -9.22 12.72
CA LYS A 751 -1.90 -8.28 13.85
C LYS A 751 -3.30 -8.17 14.46
N ASP A 752 -4.28 -7.71 13.70
CA ASP A 752 -5.60 -7.39 14.23
C ASP A 752 -6.67 -8.33 13.64
N ARG A 753 -7.31 -9.12 14.52
CA ARG A 753 -8.40 -10.04 14.14
C ARG A 753 -9.70 -9.56 14.79
N ILE A 754 -10.70 -9.27 13.98
CA ILE A 754 -12.09 -9.21 14.42
C ILE A 754 -12.77 -10.47 13.87
N GLU A 755 -13.17 -11.37 14.77
CA GLU A 755 -13.89 -12.59 14.42
C GLU A 755 -15.37 -12.22 14.21
N TYR A 756 -15.70 -11.75 13.01
CA TYR A 756 -17.09 -11.58 12.58
C TYR A 756 -17.76 -12.95 12.52
N LYS A 757 -18.50 -13.28 13.58
CA LYS A 757 -19.53 -14.32 13.57
C LYS A 757 -20.84 -13.64 13.17
N PRO A 758 -21.55 -14.09 12.14
CA PRO A 758 -22.89 -13.60 11.88
C PRO A 758 -23.76 -13.90 13.11
N LEU A 759 -24.54 -12.91 13.52
CA LEU A 759 -25.56 -13.07 14.52
C LEU A 759 -26.80 -13.71 13.86
N GLN A 760 -27.78 -14.06 14.69
CA GLN A 760 -28.89 -14.94 14.34
C GLN A 760 -29.50 -14.62 12.96
N SER A 761 -29.31 -15.54 12.02
CA SER A 761 -29.76 -15.41 10.63
C SER A 761 -30.88 -16.40 10.34
N TYR A 762 -31.82 -16.03 9.48
CA TYR A 762 -33.08 -16.72 9.29
C TYR A 762 -33.26 -17.12 7.82
N ILE A 763 -33.57 -18.40 7.57
CA ILE A 763 -33.89 -18.93 6.24
C ILE A 763 -35.23 -19.66 6.36
N LEU A 764 -36.32 -18.98 5.99
CA LEU A 764 -37.70 -19.38 6.30
C LEU A 764 -38.53 -19.54 5.01
N ASN A 765 -39.14 -20.71 4.82
CA ASN A 765 -40.08 -20.99 3.74
C ASN A 765 -39.53 -20.79 2.31
N ASN A 766 -38.42 -21.46 1.97
CA ASN A 766 -37.74 -21.34 0.67
C ASN A 766 -37.58 -22.70 -0.03
N TYR A 767 -37.32 -22.73 -1.34
CA TYR A 767 -36.89 -23.97 -2.00
C TYR A 767 -35.80 -23.82 -3.07
N ASN A 768 -35.01 -24.88 -3.29
CA ASN A 768 -34.12 -25.00 -4.45
C ASN A 768 -34.39 -26.28 -5.26
N MET A 769 -34.71 -26.12 -6.54
CA MET A 769 -34.95 -27.21 -7.50
C MET A 769 -33.82 -27.35 -8.53
N GLY A 770 -32.89 -26.40 -8.59
CA GLY A 770 -31.72 -26.44 -9.46
C GLY A 770 -30.79 -27.61 -9.15
N SER A 771 -30.17 -28.14 -10.19
CA SER A 771 -29.16 -29.21 -10.13
C SER A 771 -27.74 -28.65 -9.96
N PHE A 772 -26.85 -29.53 -9.49
CA PHE A 772 -25.42 -29.29 -9.29
C PHE A 772 -24.67 -30.45 -9.94
N SER A 773 -23.48 -30.20 -10.49
CA SER A 773 -22.57 -31.26 -10.94
C SER A 773 -21.96 -32.05 -9.77
N ASP A 774 -21.56 -33.30 -10.01
CA ASP A 774 -21.00 -34.19 -8.98
C ASP A 774 -19.66 -33.67 -8.41
N GLY A 775 -19.44 -33.91 -7.11
CA GLY A 775 -18.12 -33.74 -6.46
C GLY A 775 -17.94 -32.55 -5.51
N TYR A 776 -18.98 -31.73 -5.28
CA TYR A 776 -18.88 -30.51 -4.48
C TYR A 776 -19.51 -30.64 -3.08
N THR A 777 -18.89 -30.01 -2.09
CA THR A 777 -19.38 -29.97 -0.71
C THR A 777 -20.34 -28.80 -0.52
N ILE A 778 -21.61 -29.06 -0.21
CA ILE A 778 -22.53 -28.02 0.25
C ILE A 778 -21.99 -27.45 1.57
N SER A 779 -21.83 -26.12 1.65
CA SER A 779 -21.38 -25.49 2.89
C SER A 779 -22.38 -25.74 4.01
N ARG A 780 -21.91 -26.19 5.18
CA ARG A 780 -22.78 -26.36 6.34
C ARG A 780 -23.27 -24.98 6.82
N PRO A 781 -24.53 -24.87 7.27
CA PRO A 781 -24.94 -23.74 8.11
C PRO A 781 -23.97 -23.57 9.28
N ALA A 782 -23.75 -22.32 9.71
CA ALA A 782 -23.14 -22.08 11.02
C ALA A 782 -24.17 -22.43 12.12
N ASP A 783 -23.71 -22.75 13.33
CA ASP A 783 -24.55 -23.13 14.50
C ASP A 783 -25.47 -22.00 15.03
N VAL A 784 -25.70 -20.95 14.22
CA VAL A 784 -26.38 -19.69 14.54
C VAL A 784 -27.52 -19.38 13.53
N TRP A 785 -27.86 -20.34 12.66
CA TRP A 785 -28.88 -20.17 11.61
C TRP A 785 -30.20 -20.84 12.01
N ALA A 786 -31.30 -20.07 11.99
CA ALA A 786 -32.65 -20.57 12.12
C ALA A 786 -33.21 -20.93 10.73
N ILE A 787 -33.28 -22.22 10.43
CA ILE A 787 -33.77 -22.75 9.15
C ILE A 787 -35.14 -23.42 9.39
N GLU A 788 -36.18 -22.98 8.70
CA GLU A 788 -37.53 -23.52 8.86
C GLU A 788 -38.27 -23.61 7.51
N ASN A 789 -38.94 -24.74 7.26
CA ASN A 789 -39.71 -24.99 6.03
C ASN A 789 -38.90 -24.76 4.73
N VAL A 790 -37.62 -25.14 4.73
CA VAL A 790 -36.72 -25.03 3.57
C VAL A 790 -36.60 -26.37 2.87
N PHE A 791 -36.75 -26.38 1.54
CA PHE A 791 -36.80 -27.58 0.72
C PHE A 791 -35.74 -27.62 -0.38
N TYR A 792 -35.27 -28.81 -0.74
CA TYR A 792 -34.37 -29.00 -1.89
C TYR A 792 -34.74 -30.25 -2.70
N LYS A 793 -34.46 -30.22 -3.99
CA LYS A 793 -34.61 -31.40 -4.87
C LYS A 793 -33.63 -32.49 -4.46
N ALA A 794 -34.14 -33.67 -4.16
CA ALA A 794 -33.36 -34.81 -3.70
C ALA A 794 -32.31 -35.26 -4.73
N ALA A 795 -31.09 -35.55 -4.25
CA ALA A 795 -29.96 -36.09 -5.01
C ALA A 795 -29.23 -37.17 -4.18
N GLU A 796 -28.52 -38.09 -4.84
CA GLU A 796 -27.85 -39.19 -4.14
C GLU A 796 -26.64 -38.70 -3.32
N GLY A 797 -26.52 -39.17 -2.08
CA GLY A 797 -25.44 -38.78 -1.16
C GLY A 797 -25.52 -37.35 -0.60
N VAL A 798 -26.53 -36.56 -0.99
CA VAL A 798 -26.74 -35.18 -0.51
C VAL A 798 -27.67 -35.17 0.70
N ASP A 799 -27.20 -34.57 1.79
CA ASP A 799 -28.00 -34.21 2.96
C ASP A 799 -27.65 -32.78 3.41
N VAL A 800 -28.63 -32.04 3.92
CA VAL A 800 -28.53 -30.60 4.20
C VAL A 800 -29.23 -30.28 5.52
N ASP A 801 -28.43 -29.92 6.53
CA ASP A 801 -28.93 -29.64 7.87
C ASP A 801 -29.97 -28.50 7.87
N GLY A 802 -31.03 -28.68 8.66
CA GLY A 802 -32.21 -27.80 8.71
C GLY A 802 -33.14 -27.82 7.48
N ALA A 803 -32.82 -28.51 6.38
CA ALA A 803 -33.61 -28.52 5.15
C ALA A 803 -34.14 -29.92 4.77
N GLN A 804 -35.27 -29.96 4.04
CA GLN A 804 -35.97 -31.19 3.70
C GLN A 804 -35.80 -31.54 2.21
N SER A 805 -35.46 -32.80 1.90
CA SER A 805 -35.36 -33.27 0.53
C SER A 805 -36.74 -33.62 -0.05
N VAL A 806 -36.96 -33.25 -1.32
CA VAL A 806 -38.22 -33.45 -2.05
C VAL A 806 -37.92 -34.16 -3.37
N ALA A 807 -38.66 -35.23 -3.66
CA ALA A 807 -38.55 -35.94 -4.93
C ALA A 807 -39.02 -35.04 -6.09
N ALA A 808 -38.47 -35.22 -7.30
CA ALA A 808 -38.76 -34.35 -8.44
C ALA A 808 -40.26 -34.28 -8.84
N SER A 809 -41.09 -35.25 -8.43
CA SER A 809 -42.55 -35.21 -8.58
C SER A 809 -43.26 -34.25 -7.62
N GLY A 810 -42.74 -34.08 -6.39
CA GLY A 810 -43.35 -33.26 -5.33
C GLY A 810 -43.39 -31.77 -5.63
N PHE A 811 -42.58 -31.31 -6.58
CA PHE A 811 -42.64 -29.97 -7.14
C PHE A 811 -43.84 -29.79 -8.10
N LYS A 812 -44.32 -30.86 -8.73
CA LYS A 812 -45.38 -30.84 -9.77
C LYS A 812 -46.76 -31.24 -9.26
N ASP A 813 -46.84 -32.06 -8.23
CA ASP A 813 -48.11 -32.64 -7.74
C ASP A 813 -48.91 -31.73 -6.79
N GLY A 814 -48.41 -30.53 -6.47
CA GLY A 814 -49.06 -29.57 -5.58
C GLY A 814 -48.76 -29.77 -4.09
N SER A 815 -48.10 -30.86 -3.69
CA SER A 815 -47.80 -31.13 -2.28
C SER A 815 -46.87 -30.06 -1.68
N LEU A 816 -45.72 -29.81 -2.32
CA LEU A 816 -44.78 -28.78 -1.87
C LEU A 816 -45.41 -27.38 -1.89
N ALA A 817 -46.20 -27.04 -2.93
CA ALA A 817 -46.88 -25.75 -2.98
C ALA A 817 -47.85 -25.55 -1.82
N THR A 818 -48.53 -26.60 -1.37
CA THR A 818 -49.43 -26.56 -0.19
C THR A 818 -48.62 -26.35 1.09
N THR A 819 -47.53 -27.10 1.28
CA THR A 819 -46.64 -26.95 2.46
C THR A 819 -45.94 -25.60 2.53
N LEU A 820 -45.61 -25.01 1.38
CA LEU A 820 -45.09 -23.64 1.29
C LEU A 820 -46.18 -22.59 1.56
N HIS A 821 -47.42 -22.81 1.08
CA HIS A 821 -48.55 -21.90 1.27
C HIS A 821 -49.04 -21.82 2.72
N ASP A 822 -49.22 -22.98 3.36
CA ASP A 822 -49.79 -23.09 4.71
C ASP A 822 -48.78 -22.76 5.84
N TYR A 823 -47.55 -22.38 5.48
CA TYR A 823 -46.54 -21.94 6.43
C TYR A 823 -46.94 -20.66 7.16
N VAL A 824 -46.79 -20.67 8.49
CA VAL A 824 -46.94 -19.51 9.37
C VAL A 824 -45.90 -19.61 10.47
N GLN A 825 -45.04 -18.60 10.57
CA GLN A 825 -43.99 -18.50 11.58
C GLN A 825 -44.57 -18.46 13.00
N LYS A 826 -43.91 -19.15 13.93
CA LYS A 826 -44.37 -19.30 15.32
C LYS A 826 -43.35 -18.84 16.35
N ASP A 827 -43.84 -18.46 17.52
CA ASP A 827 -43.01 -18.22 18.70
C ASP A 827 -42.52 -19.55 19.33
N SER A 828 -41.68 -19.45 20.37
CA SER A 828 -41.16 -20.60 21.12
C SER A 828 -42.22 -21.36 21.93
N LEU A 829 -43.48 -20.91 21.92
CA LEU A 829 -44.64 -21.56 22.55
C LEU A 829 -45.59 -22.18 21.50
N GLY A 830 -45.31 -22.01 20.20
CA GLY A 830 -46.09 -22.53 19.08
C GLY A 830 -47.22 -21.61 18.59
N ASN A 831 -47.35 -20.39 19.10
CA ASN A 831 -48.34 -19.42 18.66
C ASN A 831 -47.88 -18.74 17.36
N ALA A 832 -48.81 -18.45 16.43
CA ALA A 832 -48.49 -17.68 15.24
C ALA A 832 -48.07 -16.24 15.58
N ILE A 833 -46.96 -15.77 15.02
CA ILE A 833 -46.49 -14.39 15.22
C ILE A 833 -47.35 -13.45 14.38
N ALA A 834 -47.99 -12.46 15.02
CA ALA A 834 -48.75 -11.43 14.32
C ALA A 834 -47.79 -10.58 13.46
N GLY A 835 -48.01 -10.56 12.14
CA GLY A 835 -47.07 -9.95 11.19
C GLY A 835 -45.77 -10.75 10.97
N GLY A 836 -45.65 -11.99 11.48
CA GLY A 836 -44.53 -12.86 11.14
C GLY A 836 -44.54 -13.32 9.67
N VAL A 837 -43.55 -14.14 9.29
CA VAL A 837 -43.53 -14.75 7.96
C VAL A 837 -44.75 -15.66 7.76
N ASP A 838 -45.44 -15.51 6.62
CA ASP A 838 -46.44 -16.46 6.14
C ASP A 838 -46.18 -16.91 4.70
N GLY A 839 -46.82 -18.00 4.32
CA GLY A 839 -46.68 -18.64 3.02
C GLY A 839 -47.72 -18.25 1.96
N LYS A 840 -48.72 -17.41 2.26
CA LYS A 840 -49.90 -17.16 1.39
C LYS A 840 -49.58 -16.71 -0.04
N VAL A 841 -48.36 -16.23 -0.23
CA VAL A 841 -47.77 -15.84 -1.51
C VAL A 841 -47.50 -17.03 -2.44
N TRP A 842 -47.57 -18.29 -2.00
CA TRP A 842 -47.26 -19.47 -2.81
C TRP A 842 -48.49 -20.11 -3.47
N LYS A 843 -48.34 -20.59 -4.70
CA LYS A 843 -49.27 -21.49 -5.42
C LYS A 843 -48.50 -22.55 -6.21
N GLN A 844 -49.19 -23.60 -6.63
CA GLN A 844 -48.66 -24.49 -7.65
C GLN A 844 -48.66 -23.77 -9.01
N GLY A 845 -47.51 -23.81 -9.72
CA GLY A 845 -47.40 -23.47 -11.14
C GLY A 845 -47.31 -24.72 -12.01
N ASP A 846 -47.11 -24.55 -13.32
CA ASP A 846 -47.18 -25.64 -14.29
C ASP A 846 -46.15 -26.77 -14.03
N ASP A 847 -44.95 -26.40 -13.56
CA ASP A 847 -43.83 -27.33 -13.32
C ASP A 847 -43.28 -27.33 -11.87
N TYR A 848 -43.57 -26.30 -11.09
CA TYR A 848 -43.05 -26.06 -9.74
C TYR A 848 -43.88 -24.99 -8.99
N PRO A 849 -43.75 -24.86 -7.65
CA PRO A 849 -44.42 -23.79 -6.91
C PRO A 849 -43.90 -22.40 -7.30
N VAL A 850 -44.80 -21.42 -7.42
CA VAL A 850 -44.50 -20.03 -7.84
C VAL A 850 -45.39 -19.05 -7.07
N PHE A 851 -45.15 -17.74 -7.20
CA PHE A 851 -45.90 -16.74 -6.44
C PHE A 851 -47.33 -16.48 -6.97
N THR A 852 -48.28 -16.23 -6.07
CA THR A 852 -49.69 -15.96 -6.34
C THR A 852 -49.89 -14.59 -6.99
N GLN A 853 -49.49 -13.54 -6.26
CA GLN A 853 -49.59 -12.12 -6.59
C GLN A 853 -48.34 -11.38 -6.08
N LYS A 854 -48.24 -10.07 -6.34
CA LYS A 854 -47.23 -9.18 -5.73
C LYS A 854 -47.89 -8.41 -4.59
N ASP A 855 -47.91 -8.99 -3.41
CA ASP A 855 -48.47 -8.33 -2.22
C ASP A 855 -47.51 -7.23 -1.75
N GLU A 856 -47.98 -5.97 -1.67
CA GLU A 856 -47.21 -4.83 -1.18
C GLU A 856 -46.98 -4.92 0.34
N ARG A 857 -46.08 -5.80 0.75
CA ARG A 857 -45.61 -5.92 2.13
C ARG A 857 -44.32 -5.13 2.34
N TYR A 858 -44.30 -4.33 3.39
CA TYR A 858 -43.13 -3.68 3.95
C TYR A 858 -42.56 -4.49 5.12
N ILE A 859 -41.40 -4.08 5.64
CA ILE A 859 -40.60 -4.83 6.60
C ILE A 859 -40.25 -3.93 7.78
N ALA A 860 -40.39 -4.45 8.99
CA ALA A 860 -39.94 -3.80 10.22
C ALA A 860 -38.97 -4.71 10.97
N ALA A 861 -37.74 -4.23 11.20
CA ALA A 861 -36.74 -4.92 12.00
C ALA A 861 -36.89 -4.56 13.49
N LEU A 862 -36.98 -5.60 14.32
CA LEU A 862 -37.17 -5.54 15.77
C LEU A 862 -35.87 -5.95 16.47
N HIS A 863 -35.04 -4.97 16.80
CA HIS A 863 -33.75 -5.15 17.47
C HIS A 863 -34.00 -5.44 18.96
N THR A 864 -33.96 -6.72 19.35
CA THR A 864 -34.40 -7.18 20.67
C THR A 864 -33.35 -7.04 21.77
N ASP A 865 -32.06 -6.91 21.44
CA ASP A 865 -31.01 -6.74 22.44
C ASP A 865 -29.76 -5.98 21.95
N THR A 866 -28.85 -5.67 22.87
CA THR A 866 -27.54 -5.03 22.58
C THR A 866 -26.52 -5.98 21.93
N THR A 867 -26.89 -7.24 21.74
CA THR A 867 -26.09 -8.27 21.07
C THR A 867 -26.51 -8.49 19.61
N GLY A 868 -27.52 -7.76 19.12
CA GLY A 868 -27.93 -7.74 17.72
C GLY A 868 -28.85 -8.89 17.30
N SER A 869 -29.55 -9.53 18.26
CA SER A 869 -30.69 -10.38 17.89
C SER A 869 -31.81 -9.50 17.28
N CYS A 870 -32.37 -9.95 16.16
CA CYS A 870 -33.39 -9.22 15.40
C CYS A 870 -34.54 -10.14 15.03
N ALA A 871 -35.76 -9.79 15.42
CA ALA A 871 -36.97 -10.35 14.82
C ALA A 871 -37.43 -9.45 13.66
N TYR A 872 -38.25 -9.95 12.75
CA TYR A 872 -38.74 -9.19 11.60
C TYR A 872 -40.24 -9.36 11.45
N LEU A 873 -40.94 -8.24 11.20
CA LEU A 873 -42.36 -8.22 10.88
C LEU A 873 -42.60 -7.74 9.45
N PHE A 874 -43.65 -8.27 8.85
CA PHE A 874 -44.21 -7.86 7.57
C PHE A 874 -45.54 -7.15 7.81
N TYR A 875 -45.71 -5.98 7.20
CA TYR A 875 -46.91 -5.16 7.36
C TYR A 875 -47.40 -4.59 6.03
N THR A 876 -48.70 -4.30 5.95
CA THR A 876 -49.39 -3.78 4.76
C THR A 876 -49.68 -2.28 4.94
N PRO A 877 -49.43 -1.42 3.94
CA PRO A 877 -49.89 -0.04 3.97
C PRO A 877 -51.40 0.06 4.16
N GLY A 878 -51.88 0.98 5.00
CA GLY A 878 -53.29 1.12 5.34
C GLY A 878 -53.79 0.17 6.45
N GLU A 879 -52.96 -0.75 6.95
CA GLU A 879 -53.28 -1.64 8.08
C GLU A 879 -52.41 -1.30 9.30
N THR A 880 -53.00 -1.32 10.50
CA THR A 880 -52.27 -1.15 11.78
C THR A 880 -51.78 -2.51 12.28
N LEU A 881 -50.51 -2.60 12.70
CA LEU A 881 -49.92 -3.81 13.27
C LEU A 881 -49.30 -3.53 14.66
N THR A 882 -49.91 -4.07 15.71
CA THR A 882 -49.40 -3.96 17.09
C THR A 882 -48.04 -4.64 17.24
N LEU A 883 -47.08 -3.96 17.87
CA LEU A 883 -45.74 -4.50 18.10
C LEU A 883 -45.72 -5.52 19.25
N PRO A 884 -44.99 -6.64 19.15
CA PRO A 884 -45.02 -7.71 20.15
C PRO A 884 -44.23 -7.34 21.42
N GLU A 885 -44.81 -7.62 22.60
CA GLU A 885 -44.13 -7.58 23.89
C GLU A 885 -42.95 -8.57 23.92
N GLN A 886 -41.78 -8.14 24.41
CA GLN A 886 -40.58 -8.96 24.47
C GLN A 886 -40.30 -9.48 25.89
N LYS A 887 -39.62 -10.64 25.97
CA LYS A 887 -39.18 -11.24 27.24
C LYS A 887 -37.71 -11.63 27.16
N ARG A 888 -36.93 -11.24 28.17
CA ARG A 888 -35.49 -11.49 28.28
C ARG A 888 -35.17 -11.85 29.74
N GLU A 889 -34.45 -12.95 29.94
CA GLU A 889 -34.09 -13.41 31.29
C GLU A 889 -33.27 -12.35 32.02
N GLY A 890 -33.70 -11.99 33.24
CA GLY A 890 -33.06 -10.97 34.07
C GLY A 890 -33.36 -9.51 33.69
N TYR A 891 -34.23 -9.22 32.72
CA TYR A 891 -34.58 -7.84 32.32
C TYR A 891 -36.09 -7.62 32.18
N THR A 892 -36.54 -6.44 32.60
CA THR A 892 -37.88 -5.90 32.33
C THR A 892 -37.88 -5.17 30.99
N PHE A 893 -38.85 -5.49 30.13
CA PHE A 893 -39.06 -4.80 28.86
C PHE A 893 -39.73 -3.43 29.12
N GLU A 894 -39.14 -2.36 28.59
CA GLU A 894 -39.68 -0.99 28.72
C GLU A 894 -40.35 -0.48 27.43
N GLY A 895 -40.39 -1.30 26.36
CA GLY A 895 -41.07 -0.99 25.10
C GLY A 895 -40.16 -0.76 23.91
N TRP A 896 -40.77 -0.37 22.79
CA TRP A 896 -40.13 -0.15 21.49
C TRP A 896 -39.91 1.34 21.20
N TYR A 897 -38.77 1.66 20.58
CA TYR A 897 -38.40 3.03 20.20
C TYR A 897 -37.74 3.04 18.82
N MET A 898 -37.93 4.08 18.01
CA MET A 898 -37.30 4.18 16.67
C MET A 898 -35.80 4.55 16.68
N SER A 899 -35.17 4.72 17.85
CA SER A 899 -33.77 5.14 17.98
C SER A 899 -32.96 4.23 18.92
N PRO A 900 -31.79 3.71 18.51
CA PRO A 900 -30.94 2.86 19.36
C PRO A 900 -30.26 3.64 20.50
N LYS A 901 -30.38 4.98 20.49
CA LYS A 901 -29.91 5.88 21.55
C LYS A 901 -31.06 6.37 22.45
N PHE A 902 -32.30 5.94 22.18
CA PHE A 902 -33.51 6.34 22.92
C PHE A 902 -33.65 7.87 23.06
N LEU A 903 -33.34 8.62 22.00
CA LEU A 903 -33.30 10.10 21.99
C LEU A 903 -34.69 10.76 21.89
N SER A 904 -35.72 9.95 21.67
CA SER A 904 -37.13 10.35 21.65
C SER A 904 -37.83 9.61 22.78
N ASP A 905 -38.44 10.32 23.72
CA ASP A 905 -39.18 9.74 24.85
C ASP A 905 -40.50 9.05 24.43
N GLU A 906 -40.88 9.14 23.16
CA GLU A 906 -42.09 8.53 22.59
C GLU A 906 -41.94 7.01 22.43
N LEU A 907 -42.70 6.28 23.25
CA LEU A 907 -42.91 4.84 23.18
C LEU A 907 -43.76 4.48 21.95
N VAL A 908 -43.30 3.51 21.16
CA VAL A 908 -44.08 2.93 20.06
C VAL A 908 -44.74 1.62 20.50
N THR A 909 -46.02 1.46 20.21
CA THR A 909 -46.80 0.24 20.51
C THR A 909 -47.36 -0.45 19.27
N GLU A 910 -47.39 0.23 18.12
CA GLU A 910 -47.89 -0.29 16.85
C GLU A 910 -47.19 0.39 15.67
N ILE A 911 -47.14 -0.31 14.53
CA ILE A 911 -46.92 0.27 13.21
C ILE A 911 -48.28 0.81 12.75
N ALA A 912 -48.35 2.09 12.41
CA ALA A 912 -49.59 2.74 12.04
C ALA A 912 -49.95 2.46 10.57
N ALA A 913 -51.25 2.51 10.26
CA ALA A 913 -51.76 2.42 8.89
C ALA A 913 -51.19 3.48 7.91
N THR A 914 -50.54 4.53 8.42
CA THR A 914 -49.85 5.58 7.64
C THR A 914 -48.38 5.29 7.36
N ASP A 915 -47.79 4.27 7.99
CA ASP A 915 -46.36 3.98 7.90
C ASP A 915 -46.02 3.22 6.61
N PHE A 916 -44.79 3.39 6.12
CA PHE A 916 -44.32 2.80 4.88
C PHE A 916 -42.80 2.60 4.85
N GLY A 917 -42.32 1.66 4.03
CA GLY A 917 -40.89 1.40 3.83
C GLY A 917 -40.26 0.50 4.92
N TYR A 918 -38.93 0.56 5.05
CA TYR A 918 -38.19 -0.26 6.01
C TYR A 918 -38.11 0.45 7.37
N LEU A 919 -38.70 -0.15 8.40
CA LEU A 919 -38.73 0.41 9.76
C LEU A 919 -37.73 -0.28 10.68
N ASN A 920 -37.21 0.43 11.68
CA ASN A 920 -36.34 -0.13 12.72
C ASN A 920 -36.90 0.25 14.10
N PHE A 921 -37.08 -0.75 14.95
CA PHE A 921 -37.52 -0.58 16.34
C PHE A 921 -36.53 -1.25 17.29
N TYR A 922 -36.19 -0.55 18.37
CA TYR A 922 -35.18 -0.96 19.35
C TYR A 922 -35.85 -1.22 20.70
N ALA A 923 -35.62 -2.42 21.25
CA ALA A 923 -36.15 -2.82 22.55
C ALA A 923 -35.37 -2.14 23.67
N LYS A 924 -36.08 -1.41 24.54
CA LYS A 924 -35.51 -0.83 25.76
C LYS A 924 -35.68 -1.81 26.92
N TRP A 925 -34.65 -1.93 27.75
CA TRP A 925 -34.59 -2.88 28.85
C TRP A 925 -34.01 -2.24 30.12
N SER A 926 -34.65 -2.51 31.26
CA SER A 926 -34.04 -2.31 32.59
C SER A 926 -33.71 -3.65 33.21
N ILE A 927 -32.55 -3.76 33.87
CA ILE A 927 -32.16 -4.99 34.57
C ILE A 927 -33.04 -5.22 35.79
N ILE A 928 -33.46 -6.46 36.02
CA ILE A 928 -34.26 -6.82 37.20
C ILE A 928 -33.35 -6.72 38.43
N THR A 929 -33.76 -5.93 39.42
CA THR A 929 -33.07 -5.84 40.70
C THR A 929 -33.75 -6.72 41.74
N VAL A 930 -32.99 -7.59 42.39
CA VAL A 930 -33.45 -8.49 43.45
C VAL A 930 -32.89 -8.10 44.81
N THR A 931 -33.65 -8.31 45.87
CA THR A 931 -33.27 -7.96 47.24
C THR A 931 -32.82 -9.21 48.00
N VAL A 932 -31.62 -9.15 48.56
CA VAL A 932 -31.15 -10.15 49.52
C VAL A 932 -31.23 -9.55 50.92
N ARG A 933 -31.89 -10.27 51.84
CA ARG A 933 -32.03 -9.92 53.26
C ARG A 933 -31.47 -11.07 54.11
N ALA A 934 -30.73 -10.72 55.15
CA ALA A 934 -30.29 -11.66 56.18
C ALA A 934 -30.62 -11.06 57.55
N THR A 935 -31.21 -11.85 58.44
CA THR A 935 -31.61 -11.43 59.79
C THR A 935 -30.90 -12.31 60.82
N ALA A 936 -30.39 -11.72 61.91
CA ALA A 936 -30.02 -12.50 63.10
C ALA A 936 -31.31 -12.85 63.86
N GLU A 937 -31.54 -14.13 64.18
CA GLU A 937 -32.72 -14.56 64.96
C GLU A 937 -32.78 -13.86 66.32
N ASP A 938 -31.67 -13.93 67.05
CA ASP A 938 -31.42 -13.18 68.28
C ASP A 938 -30.41 -12.05 67.99
N PRO A 939 -30.80 -10.76 68.12
CA PRO A 939 -29.91 -9.61 67.91
C PRO A 939 -28.76 -9.49 68.91
N ASP A 940 -28.91 -10.05 70.11
CA ASP A 940 -27.92 -10.00 71.19
C ASP A 940 -26.96 -11.22 71.15
N ALA A 941 -27.34 -12.29 70.42
CA ALA A 941 -26.48 -13.46 70.20
C ALA A 941 -25.50 -13.32 69.01
N GLY A 942 -25.82 -12.48 68.02
CA GLY A 942 -24.96 -12.31 66.84
C GLY A 942 -25.43 -11.26 65.84
N ARG A 943 -24.69 -11.13 64.74
CA ARG A 943 -25.01 -10.23 63.63
C ARG A 943 -24.74 -10.85 62.27
N VAL A 944 -25.34 -10.26 61.25
CA VAL A 944 -25.29 -10.74 59.87
C VAL A 944 -24.85 -9.65 58.90
N LYS A 945 -24.37 -10.07 57.72
CA LYS A 945 -23.90 -9.20 56.63
C LYS A 945 -24.50 -9.65 55.30
N VAL A 946 -24.97 -8.71 54.48
CA VAL A 946 -25.30 -8.94 53.08
C VAL A 946 -24.43 -8.02 52.22
N GLY A 947 -23.57 -8.60 51.39
CA GLY A 947 -22.56 -7.89 50.59
C GLY A 947 -21.63 -7.04 51.44
N ASN A 948 -21.94 -5.75 51.59
CA ASN A 948 -21.23 -4.81 52.47
C ASN A 948 -22.06 -4.24 53.64
N THR A 949 -23.38 -4.43 53.65
CA THR A 949 -24.28 -4.00 54.73
C THR A 949 -24.19 -4.95 55.92
N TRP A 950 -24.02 -4.43 57.14
CA TRP A 950 -24.14 -5.19 58.39
C TRP A 950 -25.48 -4.91 59.09
N SER A 951 -25.98 -5.87 59.86
CA SER A 951 -27.03 -5.62 60.85
C SER A 951 -26.46 -5.04 62.15
N ASN A 952 -27.33 -4.38 62.91
CA ASN A 952 -27.00 -3.66 64.15
C ASN A 952 -28.01 -4.03 65.25
N LEU A 953 -27.69 -3.77 66.52
CA LEU A 953 -28.57 -4.06 67.66
C LEU A 953 -29.99 -3.44 67.55
N SER A 954 -30.13 -2.31 66.85
CA SER A 954 -31.43 -1.64 66.60
C SER A 954 -32.16 -2.11 65.33
N ASN A 955 -31.54 -2.96 64.50
CA ASN A 955 -32.15 -3.62 63.35
C ASN A 955 -31.36 -4.90 63.01
N PRO A 956 -31.83 -6.10 63.40
CA PRO A 956 -31.13 -7.36 63.16
C PRO A 956 -31.06 -7.77 61.69
N THR A 957 -31.79 -7.11 60.79
CA THR A 957 -31.79 -7.38 59.34
C THR A 957 -30.75 -6.53 58.60
N ALA A 958 -29.74 -7.19 58.02
CA ALA A 958 -28.91 -6.66 56.94
C ALA A 958 -29.62 -6.87 55.60
N TYR A 959 -29.53 -5.92 54.68
CA TYR A 959 -30.06 -6.08 53.32
C TYR A 959 -29.20 -5.40 52.26
N GLY A 960 -29.39 -5.83 51.02
CA GLY A 960 -28.85 -5.20 49.82
C GLY A 960 -29.69 -5.54 48.60
N THR A 961 -29.72 -4.61 47.64
CA THR A 961 -30.36 -4.81 46.34
C THR A 961 -29.26 -5.03 45.30
N TYR A 962 -29.46 -5.98 44.39
CA TYR A 962 -28.46 -6.46 43.45
C TYR A 962 -29.09 -6.68 42.07
N ASP A 963 -28.30 -6.43 41.02
CA ASP A 963 -28.71 -6.73 39.65
C ASP A 963 -28.79 -8.25 39.43
N TYR A 964 -29.78 -8.71 38.67
CA TYR A 964 -30.03 -10.13 38.41
C TYR A 964 -28.77 -10.91 37.99
N GLY A 965 -28.54 -12.05 38.63
CA GLY A 965 -27.39 -12.93 38.39
C GLY A 965 -26.12 -12.56 39.18
N THR A 966 -26.07 -11.38 39.82
CA THR A 966 -24.92 -10.94 40.63
C THR A 966 -24.61 -11.92 41.76
N THR A 967 -23.35 -12.32 41.91
CA THR A 967 -22.91 -13.13 43.05
C THR A 967 -22.94 -12.31 44.35
N VAL A 968 -23.89 -12.63 45.24
CA VAL A 968 -24.02 -12.02 46.56
C VAL A 968 -23.32 -12.87 47.60
N TYR A 969 -22.68 -12.21 48.56
CA TYR A 969 -21.99 -12.83 49.69
C TYR A 969 -22.75 -12.53 50.98
N VAL A 970 -22.97 -13.56 51.80
CA VAL A 970 -23.70 -13.42 53.08
C VAL A 970 -22.86 -14.02 54.21
N GLN A 971 -22.85 -13.37 55.38
CA GLN A 971 -22.06 -13.77 56.55
C GLN A 971 -22.87 -13.67 57.84
N ALA A 972 -22.64 -14.60 58.77
CA ALA A 972 -23.08 -14.54 60.16
C ALA A 972 -21.85 -14.54 61.08
N ILE A 973 -21.89 -13.75 62.15
CA ILE A 973 -20.86 -13.70 63.19
C ILE A 973 -21.55 -13.70 64.56
N PRO A 974 -21.34 -14.72 65.42
CA PRO A 974 -21.82 -14.72 66.79
C PRO A 974 -21.06 -13.69 67.63
N TYR A 975 -21.67 -13.22 68.72
CA TYR A 975 -21.00 -12.46 69.76
C TYR A 975 -20.40 -13.38 70.85
N ASP A 976 -19.58 -12.81 71.73
CA ASP A 976 -18.95 -13.56 72.83
C ASP A 976 -20.01 -14.25 73.71
N GLY A 977 -19.81 -15.53 73.99
CA GLY A 977 -20.78 -16.37 74.71
C GLY A 977 -21.71 -17.19 73.81
N TYR A 978 -21.74 -16.93 72.49
CA TYR A 978 -22.59 -17.64 71.54
C TYR A 978 -21.80 -18.34 70.42
N ARG A 979 -22.45 -19.26 69.72
CA ARG A 979 -21.98 -19.84 68.45
C ARG A 979 -23.09 -19.83 67.41
N PHE A 980 -22.69 -19.61 66.16
CA PHE A 980 -23.58 -19.80 65.01
C PHE A 980 -23.91 -21.28 64.84
N VAL A 981 -25.16 -21.57 64.46
CA VAL A 981 -25.67 -22.93 64.22
C VAL A 981 -25.79 -23.16 62.72
N GLU A 982 -26.78 -22.51 62.11
CA GLU A 982 -27.05 -22.60 60.67
C GLU A 982 -27.88 -21.41 60.16
N TRP A 983 -27.98 -21.33 58.84
CA TRP A 983 -28.98 -20.55 58.14
C TRP A 983 -30.19 -21.41 57.83
N ASP A 984 -31.39 -20.89 58.11
CA ASP A 984 -32.70 -21.56 57.88
C ASP A 984 -32.93 -22.04 56.44
N ASN A 985 -32.22 -21.49 55.44
CA ASN A 985 -32.37 -21.83 54.02
C ASN A 985 -31.01 -22.03 53.29
N LEU A 986 -30.73 -21.25 52.25
CA LEU A 986 -29.73 -21.51 51.18
C LEU A 986 -28.27 -21.78 51.60
N CYS A 987 -27.90 -21.53 52.86
CA CYS A 987 -26.50 -21.56 53.31
C CYS A 987 -26.21 -22.60 54.41
N GLY A 988 -27.22 -23.18 55.06
CA GLY A 988 -27.07 -24.20 56.10
C GLY A 988 -26.03 -23.86 57.18
N THR A 989 -25.29 -24.85 57.67
CA THR A 989 -24.28 -24.71 58.74
C THR A 989 -23.03 -23.88 58.37
N LYS A 990 -22.99 -23.19 57.22
CA LYS A 990 -21.87 -22.33 56.83
C LYS A 990 -22.15 -20.87 57.23
N SER A 991 -21.41 -20.37 58.23
CA SER A 991 -21.45 -18.96 58.66
C SER A 991 -20.99 -17.95 57.59
N TYR A 992 -20.50 -18.41 56.43
CA TYR A 992 -20.24 -17.60 55.24
C TYR A 992 -20.58 -18.37 53.97
N CYS A 993 -21.29 -17.73 53.05
CA CYS A 993 -21.75 -18.33 51.79
C CYS A 993 -21.84 -17.30 50.65
N SER A 994 -22.01 -17.80 49.43
CA SER A 994 -22.26 -16.99 48.24
C SER A 994 -23.14 -17.70 47.23
N PHE A 995 -24.03 -16.97 46.57
CA PHE A 995 -24.95 -17.46 45.53
C PHE A 995 -25.22 -16.35 44.50
N SER A 996 -25.62 -16.72 43.29
CA SER A 996 -26.14 -15.77 42.30
C SER A 996 -27.54 -15.30 42.72
N ALA A 997 -27.75 -13.99 42.80
CA ALA A 997 -29.05 -13.44 43.16
C ALA A 997 -29.96 -13.43 41.93
N THR A 998 -30.81 -14.45 41.82
CA THR A 998 -31.81 -14.62 40.75
C THR A 998 -33.25 -14.38 41.23
N GLU A 999 -33.46 -14.27 42.54
CA GLU A 999 -34.76 -14.01 43.18
C GLU A 999 -34.59 -13.24 44.51
N ASP A 1000 -35.70 -12.80 45.11
CA ASP A 1000 -35.71 -12.07 46.38
C ASP A 1000 -35.46 -13.05 47.55
N VAL A 1001 -34.22 -13.08 48.07
CA VAL A 1001 -33.78 -14.06 49.07
C VAL A 1001 -33.86 -13.50 50.49
N ASN A 1002 -34.48 -14.26 51.40
CA ASN A 1002 -34.53 -13.95 52.83
C ASN A 1002 -33.86 -15.08 53.63
N LEU A 1003 -32.94 -14.75 54.52
CA LEU A 1003 -32.17 -15.69 55.33
C LEU A 1003 -32.27 -15.33 56.82
N VAL A 1004 -32.33 -16.33 57.69
CA VAL A 1004 -32.24 -16.16 59.16
C VAL A 1004 -31.02 -16.93 59.66
N ALA A 1005 -30.15 -16.27 60.43
CA ALA A 1005 -29.01 -16.87 61.10
C ALA A 1005 -29.39 -17.26 62.53
N ILE A 1006 -29.28 -18.54 62.83
CA ILE A 1006 -29.58 -19.14 64.13
C ILE A 1006 -28.29 -19.16 64.97
N PHE A 1007 -28.40 -18.78 66.24
CA PHE A 1007 -27.31 -18.72 67.21
C PHE A 1007 -27.73 -19.41 68.52
N GLU A 1008 -26.79 -20.06 69.22
CA GLU A 1008 -27.04 -20.68 70.53
C GLU A 1008 -25.87 -20.41 71.50
N GLU A 1009 -26.12 -20.49 72.82
CA GLU A 1009 -25.08 -20.30 73.83
C GLU A 1009 -23.92 -21.31 73.66
N ALA A 1010 -22.69 -20.84 73.75
CA ALA A 1010 -21.49 -21.65 73.64
C ALA A 1010 -21.26 -22.42 74.97
N PRO A 1011 -21.22 -23.77 74.97
CA PRO A 1011 -21.15 -24.55 76.20
C PRO A 1011 -19.84 -24.31 76.96
N SER A 1012 -19.96 -23.99 78.25
CA SER A 1012 -18.83 -23.70 79.13
C SER A 1012 -18.00 -24.96 79.44
N SER A 1013 -16.69 -24.90 79.23
CA SER A 1013 -15.84 -26.09 79.15
C SER A 1013 -15.35 -26.62 80.51
N SER A 1014 -15.80 -27.82 80.91
CA SER A 1014 -15.28 -28.65 82.03
C SER A 1014 -15.85 -30.09 82.02
N SER A 1015 -15.21 -31.14 82.57
CA SER A 1015 -13.79 -31.32 82.96
C SER A 1015 -13.44 -32.81 83.27
N VAL A 1016 -12.82 -33.54 82.32
CA VAL A 1016 -12.15 -34.86 82.52
C VAL A 1016 -13.15 -35.98 83.04
N THR A 1017 -12.88 -37.27 83.34
CA THR A 1017 -11.71 -38.18 83.42
C THR A 1017 -12.11 -39.66 83.18
N SER A 1018 -11.23 -40.49 82.56
CA SER A 1018 -11.00 -41.96 82.78
C SER A 1018 -12.16 -43.01 82.71
N SER A 1019 -11.98 -44.30 82.35
CA SER A 1019 -10.88 -45.04 81.67
C SER A 1019 -11.26 -46.52 81.38
N SER A 1020 -10.73 -47.09 80.28
CA SER A 1020 -10.30 -48.51 80.07
C SER A 1020 -11.21 -49.73 80.39
N SER A 1021 -11.43 -50.61 79.38
CA SER A 1021 -11.15 -52.07 79.48
C SER A 1021 -11.14 -52.86 78.14
N GLU A 1022 -10.06 -53.64 77.98
CA GLU A 1022 -9.79 -54.94 77.31
C GLU A 1022 -10.64 -55.63 76.19
N SER A 1023 -9.91 -56.48 75.43
CA SER A 1023 -10.27 -57.82 74.88
C SER A 1023 -10.42 -58.08 73.36
N SER A 1024 -9.27 -58.40 72.74
CA SER A 1024 -9.01 -59.58 71.86
C SER A 1024 -9.96 -60.01 70.71
N SER A 1025 -9.50 -59.78 69.46
CA SER A 1025 -9.30 -60.76 68.35
C SER A 1025 -10.40 -61.79 68.00
N SER A 1026 -10.71 -62.04 66.71
CA SER A 1026 -9.76 -62.67 65.77
C SER A 1026 -10.37 -62.95 64.36
N VAL A 1027 -9.52 -63.44 63.43
CA VAL A 1027 -9.84 -64.15 62.16
C VAL A 1027 -10.31 -63.32 60.93
N ALA A 1028 -9.33 -63.08 60.04
CA ALA A 1028 -9.37 -63.07 58.57
C ALA A 1028 -10.28 -62.09 57.77
N SER A 1029 -9.75 -61.70 56.59
CA SER A 1029 -10.46 -61.10 55.46
C SER A 1029 -10.93 -59.63 55.57
N SER A 1030 -9.99 -58.68 55.69
CA SER A 1030 -9.80 -57.63 54.65
C SER A 1030 -8.60 -56.68 54.90
N SER A 1031 -7.84 -56.44 53.82
CA SER A 1031 -6.96 -55.29 53.49
C SER A 1031 -6.30 -54.38 54.56
N SER A 1032 -4.95 -54.45 54.60
CA SER A 1032 -4.01 -53.30 54.50
C SER A 1032 -3.54 -52.50 55.74
N ALA A 1033 -2.27 -52.69 56.16
CA ALA A 1033 -1.34 -51.70 56.76
C ALA A 1033 0.14 -52.20 56.75
N GLU A 1034 1.13 -51.32 57.05
CA GLU A 1034 2.62 -51.50 57.18
C GLU A 1034 3.55 -51.04 55.99
N PRO A 1035 4.92 -50.98 56.09
CA PRO A 1035 5.70 -50.17 57.05
C PRO A 1035 6.63 -49.00 56.50
N PRO A 1036 7.98 -49.08 56.23
CA PRO A 1036 8.94 -48.14 56.86
C PRO A 1036 10.07 -47.51 55.96
N LYS A 1037 11.01 -46.78 56.62
CA LYS A 1037 12.44 -46.52 56.26
C LYS A 1037 12.81 -45.34 55.33
N SER A 1038 14.08 -45.29 54.93
CA SER A 1038 14.91 -44.12 54.61
C SER A 1038 15.27 -43.94 53.12
N SER A 1039 16.01 -42.86 52.81
CA SER A 1039 16.73 -42.56 51.55
C SER A 1039 15.88 -42.30 50.28
N SER A 1040 16.44 -41.47 49.39
CA SER A 1040 15.87 -41.03 48.09
C SER A 1040 14.54 -40.26 48.11
N SER A 1041 14.29 -39.48 47.04
CA SER A 1041 13.00 -38.88 46.67
C SER A 1041 12.19 -38.17 47.77
N SER A 1042 12.66 -36.98 48.14
CA SER A 1042 11.95 -35.92 48.89
C SER A 1042 10.72 -35.38 48.16
N VAL A 1043 9.70 -34.77 48.79
CA VAL A 1043 9.25 -34.68 50.21
C VAL A 1043 7.74 -34.34 50.17
N LYS A 1044 6.95 -34.70 51.20
CA LYS A 1044 5.48 -34.53 51.23
C LYS A 1044 4.99 -33.14 51.69
N SER A 1045 3.75 -32.84 51.33
CA SER A 1045 2.95 -31.66 51.68
C SER A 1045 2.14 -31.82 52.99
N SER A 1046 1.56 -30.71 53.49
CA SER A 1046 0.64 -30.67 54.64
C SER A 1046 -0.38 -29.52 54.55
N SER A 1047 -1.41 -29.60 55.39
CA SER A 1047 -2.17 -28.46 55.97
C SER A 1047 -2.79 -27.38 55.05
N SER A 1048 -4.03 -27.61 54.64
CA SER A 1048 -5.24 -26.86 55.07
C SER A 1048 -5.18 -25.39 55.55
N VAL A 1049 -6.31 -24.69 55.32
CA VAL A 1049 -6.86 -23.49 56.00
C VAL A 1049 -6.65 -22.12 55.31
N SER A 1050 -7.80 -21.59 54.86
CA SER A 1050 -8.27 -20.19 54.76
C SER A 1050 -7.43 -19.06 54.15
N SER A 1051 -8.18 -18.24 53.43
CA SER A 1051 -7.92 -16.85 53.07
C SER A 1051 -7.54 -15.94 54.24
N SER A 1052 -6.73 -14.92 53.93
CA SER A 1052 -6.80 -13.61 54.56
C SER A 1052 -6.95 -12.55 53.47
N SER A 1053 -7.71 -11.48 53.73
CA SER A 1053 -8.12 -10.50 52.71
C SER A 1053 -8.03 -9.07 53.23
N ALA A 1054 -7.91 -8.12 52.28
CA ALA A 1054 -7.87 -6.67 52.50
C ALA A 1054 -6.60 -6.17 53.25
N LYS A 1055 -6.17 -4.91 53.15
CA LYS A 1055 -6.93 -3.68 52.81
C LYS A 1055 -6.16 -2.72 51.89
N SER A 1056 -6.92 -1.89 51.18
CA SER A 1056 -6.47 -0.69 50.48
C SER A 1056 -6.65 0.56 51.34
N SER A 1057 -5.55 1.24 51.69
CA SER A 1057 -5.53 2.63 52.20
C SER A 1057 -4.07 3.06 52.47
N SER A 1058 -3.60 4.28 52.17
CA SER A 1058 -4.16 5.37 51.36
C SER A 1058 -3.07 6.43 51.10
N SER A 1059 -3.38 7.41 50.23
CA SER A 1059 -2.93 8.82 50.33
C SER A 1059 -1.44 9.18 50.45
N ALA A 1060 -0.94 9.77 49.35
CA ALA A 1060 -0.28 11.09 49.29
C ALA A 1060 1.26 11.28 49.43
N LYS A 1061 1.81 11.84 48.34
CA LYS A 1061 2.81 12.95 48.26
C LYS A 1061 4.29 12.75 48.67
N SER A 1062 5.09 12.65 47.60
CA SER A 1062 6.17 13.59 47.23
C SER A 1062 7.58 13.47 47.83
N SER A 1063 8.57 13.93 47.04
CA SER A 1063 10.01 14.13 47.34
C SER A 1063 10.84 12.85 47.59
N SER A 1064 12.17 12.81 47.40
CA SER A 1064 13.03 13.33 46.30
C SER A 1064 14.48 12.79 46.48
N SER A 1065 15.06 12.20 45.43
CA SER A 1065 16.52 12.13 45.13
C SER A 1065 17.58 11.94 46.26
N SER A 1066 18.16 10.74 46.35
CA SER A 1066 19.62 10.45 46.54
C SER A 1066 19.84 8.92 46.41
N ALA A 1067 20.75 8.40 45.56
CA ALA A 1067 22.22 8.30 45.70
C ALA A 1067 22.67 7.46 46.92
N LYS A 1068 23.56 6.45 46.83
CA LYS A 1068 24.46 6.00 45.73
C LYS A 1068 25.05 4.58 46.07
N SER A 1069 25.53 3.83 45.05
CA SER A 1069 26.43 2.62 45.15
C SER A 1069 25.91 1.36 45.88
N SER A 1070 26.36 0.12 45.57
CA SER A 1070 27.31 -0.41 44.57
C SER A 1070 27.19 -1.93 44.34
N SER A 1071 27.57 -2.42 43.13
CA SER A 1071 28.11 -3.77 42.78
C SER A 1071 27.31 -5.06 43.06
N SER A 1072 27.28 -6.10 42.20
CA SER A 1072 27.82 -6.25 40.83
C SER A 1072 27.40 -7.59 40.15
N ALA A 1073 27.20 -7.57 38.82
CA ALA A 1073 27.23 -8.72 37.87
C ALA A 1073 26.18 -9.86 38.01
N LYS A 1074 25.68 -10.52 36.95
CA LYS A 1074 25.67 -10.31 35.47
C LYS A 1074 24.41 -11.06 34.95
N SER A 1075 23.35 -10.38 34.52
CA SER A 1075 23.08 -9.84 33.17
C SER A 1075 22.48 -10.85 32.16
N SER A 1076 21.16 -10.75 31.99
CA SER A 1076 20.39 -11.09 30.78
C SER A 1076 20.04 -9.78 30.03
N SER A 1077 19.21 -9.68 28.98
CA SER A 1077 18.22 -10.58 28.37
C SER A 1077 18.06 -10.31 26.84
N SER A 1078 16.98 -10.82 26.22
CA SER A 1078 16.62 -10.63 24.81
C SER A 1078 15.43 -9.66 24.61
N ALA A 1079 15.31 -9.16 23.37
CA ALA A 1079 14.08 -8.71 22.67
C ALA A 1079 13.48 -7.28 22.87
N LYS A 1080 12.97 -6.77 21.72
CA LYS A 1080 11.80 -5.88 21.41
C LYS A 1080 11.15 -5.09 22.58
N SER A 1081 10.68 -3.83 22.42
CA SER A 1081 9.67 -3.41 21.42
C SER A 1081 9.25 -1.91 21.50
N SER A 1082 8.64 -1.41 20.40
CA SER A 1082 7.45 -0.52 20.30
C SER A 1082 7.34 0.90 20.91
N SER A 1083 7.21 1.90 20.01
CA SER A 1083 6.03 2.79 19.81
C SER A 1083 5.82 4.11 20.61
N SER A 1084 4.88 4.92 20.07
CA SER A 1084 4.35 6.25 20.48
C SER A 1084 5.21 7.48 20.11
N GLY A 1085 4.63 8.63 19.70
CA GLY A 1085 3.24 8.91 19.28
C GLY A 1085 2.88 10.43 19.25
N LYS A 1086 1.71 10.77 18.67
CA LYS A 1086 1.02 12.11 18.69
C LYS A 1086 1.69 13.28 17.94
N SER A 1087 1.06 14.45 17.78
CA SER A 1087 -0.23 14.83 17.13
C SER A 1087 -0.48 16.36 17.26
N ASP A 1088 -1.46 16.89 16.51
CA ASP A 1088 -2.14 18.18 16.72
C ASP A 1088 -1.42 19.49 16.29
N ASN A 1089 -2.10 20.64 16.43
CA ASN A 1089 -2.35 21.52 15.28
C ASN A 1089 -2.15 23.06 15.49
N SER A 1090 -1.89 23.76 14.38
CA SER A 1090 -2.20 25.20 14.07
C SER A 1090 -1.38 26.41 14.60
N SER A 1091 -1.04 27.32 13.66
CA SER A 1091 -0.73 28.78 13.79
C SER A 1091 0.57 29.21 14.54
N SER A 1092 1.32 30.24 14.14
CA SER A 1092 0.93 31.54 13.54
C SER A 1092 2.08 32.31 12.83
N SER A 1093 1.71 33.28 11.98
CA SER A 1093 2.46 34.44 11.41
C SER A 1093 4.00 34.56 11.52
N GLY A 1094 4.71 34.71 10.38
CA GLY A 1094 6.19 34.84 10.37
C GLY A 1094 6.90 35.62 9.23
N LYS A 1095 6.20 36.39 8.38
CA LYS A 1095 6.72 37.13 7.19
C LYS A 1095 7.22 36.26 6.01
N LYS A 1096 7.32 36.90 4.84
CA LYS A 1096 7.86 36.37 3.58
C LYS A 1096 9.34 36.73 3.45
N ASP A 1097 10.10 35.88 2.76
CA ASP A 1097 10.89 36.31 1.60
C ASP A 1097 10.68 35.27 0.48
N SER A 1098 10.67 35.72 -0.77
CA SER A 1098 10.20 34.93 -1.92
C SER A 1098 11.31 34.66 -2.92
N PHE A 1099 11.72 33.40 -3.05
CA PHE A 1099 12.45 32.93 -4.23
C PHE A 1099 11.44 32.50 -5.29
N GLU A 1100 11.37 33.23 -6.40
CA GLU A 1100 10.67 32.77 -7.60
C GLU A 1100 11.41 31.57 -8.19
N GLN A 1101 10.68 30.52 -8.52
CA GLN A 1101 11.22 29.36 -9.23
C GLN A 1101 11.38 29.74 -10.71
N ILE A 1102 12.53 30.32 -11.07
CA ILE A 1102 12.81 30.77 -12.44
C ILE A 1102 12.65 29.58 -13.41
N PRO A 1103 11.73 29.64 -14.40
CA PRO A 1103 11.56 28.55 -15.35
C PRO A 1103 12.83 28.43 -16.22
N VAL A 1104 13.33 27.21 -16.39
CA VAL A 1104 14.45 26.93 -17.30
C VAL A 1104 13.99 27.16 -18.75
N PRO A 1105 14.66 28.01 -19.55
CA PRO A 1105 14.26 28.23 -20.94
C PRO A 1105 14.53 26.99 -21.79
N GLN A 1106 13.46 26.32 -22.21
CA GLN A 1106 13.51 25.20 -23.15
C GLN A 1106 13.76 25.71 -24.57
N PHE A 1107 15.03 25.77 -24.99
CA PHE A 1107 15.37 25.99 -26.40
C PHE A 1107 15.42 24.66 -27.17
N SER A 1108 15.10 24.75 -28.46
CA SER A 1108 15.32 23.68 -29.45
C SER A 1108 16.51 24.02 -30.34
N VAL A 1109 17.13 22.98 -30.91
CA VAL A 1109 18.22 23.11 -31.87
C VAL A 1109 17.97 22.10 -32.99
N SER A 1110 17.96 22.58 -34.23
CA SER A 1110 18.04 21.73 -35.42
C SER A 1110 19.35 21.97 -36.15
N VAL A 1111 19.79 21.00 -36.96
CA VAL A 1111 21.04 21.09 -37.72
C VAL A 1111 20.69 21.23 -39.20
N VAL A 1112 21.16 22.31 -39.83
CA VAL A 1112 20.92 22.61 -41.25
C VAL A 1112 22.27 22.89 -41.91
N ASN A 1113 22.77 21.90 -42.65
CA ASN A 1113 24.17 21.85 -43.10
C ASN A 1113 25.12 22.00 -41.89
N ARG A 1114 26.25 22.70 -42.05
CA ARG A 1114 27.21 23.02 -40.99
C ARG A 1114 26.78 24.15 -40.03
N THR A 1115 25.47 24.30 -39.80
CA THR A 1115 24.89 25.38 -38.99
C THR A 1115 23.83 24.84 -38.05
N LEU A 1116 23.98 25.13 -36.76
CA LEU A 1116 22.96 24.90 -35.74
C LEU A 1116 21.95 26.04 -35.80
N GLN A 1117 20.66 25.71 -35.97
CA GLN A 1117 19.55 26.65 -35.88
C GLN A 1117 18.93 26.53 -34.49
N VAL A 1118 19.14 27.55 -33.66
CA VAL A 1118 18.59 27.66 -32.32
C VAL A 1118 17.24 28.36 -32.39
N ALA A 1119 16.25 27.86 -31.66
CA ALA A 1119 14.99 28.57 -31.42
C ALA A 1119 14.55 28.50 -29.95
N GLY A 1120 13.97 29.58 -29.44
CA GLY A 1120 13.46 29.67 -28.05
C GLY A 1120 14.51 29.96 -26.97
N ALA A 1121 15.72 30.41 -27.32
CA ALA A 1121 16.69 30.93 -26.35
C ALA A 1121 16.22 32.28 -25.77
N ARG A 1122 16.72 32.72 -24.60
CA ARG A 1122 16.50 34.11 -24.18
C ARG A 1122 17.49 35.02 -24.89
N THR A 1123 17.01 36.17 -25.35
CA THR A 1123 17.89 37.19 -25.94
C THR A 1123 18.80 37.75 -24.84
N GLY A 1124 20.11 37.64 -25.03
CA GLY A 1124 21.13 37.94 -24.02
C GLY A 1124 21.78 36.72 -23.36
N ASP A 1125 21.24 35.50 -23.51
CA ASP A 1125 21.89 34.29 -22.97
C ASP A 1125 23.28 34.08 -23.63
N ARG A 1126 24.31 33.85 -22.81
CA ARG A 1126 25.62 33.37 -23.30
C ARG A 1126 25.47 31.94 -23.85
N TYR A 1127 26.11 31.64 -24.97
CA TYR A 1127 26.18 30.28 -25.53
C TYR A 1127 27.61 29.81 -25.73
N VAL A 1128 27.83 28.50 -25.53
CA VAL A 1128 29.12 27.84 -25.69
C VAL A 1128 28.93 26.51 -26.41
N LEU A 1129 29.74 26.26 -27.42
CA LEU A 1129 29.82 24.99 -28.15
C LEU A 1129 31.11 24.27 -27.76
N PHE A 1130 30.98 23.11 -27.13
CA PHE A 1130 32.10 22.23 -26.77
C PHE A 1130 32.23 21.08 -27.77
N ASP A 1131 33.44 20.59 -28.04
CA ASP A 1131 33.64 19.27 -28.64
C ASP A 1131 33.38 18.14 -27.63
N MET A 1132 33.45 16.88 -28.08
CA MET A 1132 33.26 15.72 -27.20
C MET A 1132 34.41 15.47 -26.22
N GLN A 1133 35.52 16.21 -26.33
CA GLN A 1133 36.66 16.14 -25.41
C GLN A 1133 36.51 17.16 -24.27
N GLY A 1134 35.68 18.18 -24.47
CA GLY A 1134 35.37 19.26 -23.53
C GLY A 1134 36.01 20.61 -23.87
N ASN A 1135 36.69 20.73 -25.03
CA ASN A 1135 37.29 22.00 -25.44
C ASN A 1135 36.22 22.97 -25.97
N VAL A 1136 36.35 24.25 -25.67
CA VAL A 1136 35.48 25.30 -26.25
C VAL A 1136 35.85 25.51 -27.72
N VAL A 1137 34.95 25.09 -28.61
CA VAL A 1137 35.05 25.26 -30.07
C VAL A 1137 34.58 26.65 -30.50
N LEU A 1138 33.55 27.17 -29.83
CA LEU A 1138 32.98 28.48 -30.08
C LEU A 1138 32.26 29.02 -28.84
N ARG A 1139 32.25 30.34 -28.64
CA ARG A 1139 31.44 31.04 -27.63
C ARG A 1139 30.83 32.31 -28.22
N GLY A 1140 29.66 32.73 -27.71
CA GLY A 1140 28.96 33.93 -28.14
C GLY A 1140 27.74 34.27 -27.27
N THR A 1141 26.87 35.14 -27.78
CA THR A 1141 25.64 35.58 -27.08
C THR A 1141 24.44 35.49 -28.02
N ALA A 1142 23.28 35.07 -27.49
CA ALA A 1142 22.02 34.98 -28.21
C ALA A 1142 21.48 36.39 -28.52
N ASN A 1143 21.84 36.94 -29.68
CA ASN A 1143 21.41 38.28 -30.12
C ASN A 1143 19.90 38.38 -30.43
N SER A 1144 19.22 37.24 -30.50
CA SER A 1144 17.78 37.09 -30.70
C SER A 1144 17.33 35.72 -30.19
N ALA A 1145 16.05 35.54 -29.87
CA ALA A 1145 15.53 34.28 -29.33
C ALA A 1145 15.69 33.08 -30.30
N ASN A 1146 15.72 33.36 -31.60
CA ASN A 1146 16.10 32.42 -32.64
C ASN A 1146 17.35 32.94 -33.34
N PHE A 1147 18.39 32.11 -33.51
CA PHE A 1147 19.65 32.51 -34.13
C PHE A 1147 20.44 31.30 -34.67
N SER A 1148 21.44 31.55 -35.51
CA SER A 1148 22.22 30.53 -36.20
C SER A 1148 23.67 30.49 -35.69
N ILE A 1149 24.23 29.29 -35.49
CA ILE A 1149 25.62 29.06 -35.08
C ILE A 1149 26.33 28.24 -36.15
N ALA A 1150 27.29 28.85 -36.87
CA ALA A 1150 28.12 28.13 -37.83
C ALA A 1150 29.19 27.29 -37.12
N VAL A 1151 29.38 26.05 -37.54
CA VAL A 1151 30.29 25.08 -36.92
C VAL A 1151 31.46 24.76 -37.86
N PRO A 1152 32.73 24.89 -37.43
CA PRO A 1152 33.87 24.87 -38.35
C PRO A 1152 34.21 23.48 -38.90
N VAL A 1153 33.84 22.40 -38.20
CA VAL A 1153 34.16 21.01 -38.55
C VAL A 1153 32.90 20.16 -38.39
N SER A 1154 32.81 19.05 -39.12
CA SER A 1154 31.79 18.02 -38.92
C SER A 1154 32.14 17.17 -37.69
N GLY A 1155 31.19 16.91 -36.81
CA GLY A 1155 31.43 16.17 -35.58
C GLY A 1155 30.27 16.24 -34.58
N HIS A 1156 30.46 15.62 -33.41
CA HIS A 1156 29.54 15.74 -32.28
C HIS A 1156 29.99 16.88 -31.37
N TYR A 1157 29.02 17.63 -30.86
CA TYR A 1157 29.25 18.80 -30.01
C TYR A 1157 28.20 18.88 -28.89
N VAL A 1158 28.52 19.61 -27.84
CA VAL A 1158 27.59 20.01 -26.78
C VAL A 1158 27.36 21.51 -26.88
N LEU A 1159 26.12 21.92 -27.15
CA LEU A 1159 25.71 23.33 -27.14
C LEU A 1159 25.00 23.65 -25.83
N ARG A 1160 25.61 24.54 -25.03
CA ARG A 1160 24.98 25.18 -23.86
C ARG A 1160 24.50 26.57 -24.24
N ILE A 1161 23.30 26.95 -23.78
CA ILE A 1161 22.76 28.31 -23.86
C ILE A 1161 22.12 28.65 -22.50
N GLY A 1162 22.68 29.61 -21.78
CA GLY A 1162 22.33 29.86 -20.39
C GLY A 1162 22.50 28.61 -19.53
N TYR A 1163 21.39 28.15 -18.92
CA TYR A 1163 21.34 26.93 -18.10
C TYR A 1163 20.87 25.68 -18.86
N GLY A 1164 20.52 25.79 -20.15
CA GLY A 1164 20.07 24.65 -20.96
C GLY A 1164 21.20 24.06 -21.80
N THR A 1165 21.19 22.75 -21.98
CA THR A 1165 22.22 22.01 -22.74
C THR A 1165 21.58 21.05 -23.75
N ARG A 1166 22.21 20.91 -24.93
CA ARG A 1166 21.84 19.98 -26.00
C ARG A 1166 23.09 19.33 -26.60
N LYS A 1167 23.09 18.00 -26.73
CA LYS A 1167 24.03 17.29 -27.61
C LYS A 1167 23.56 17.49 -29.06
N VAL A 1168 24.47 17.75 -29.99
CA VAL A 1168 24.17 17.94 -31.41
C VAL A 1168 25.21 17.22 -32.28
N ALA A 1169 24.77 16.68 -33.42
CA ALA A 1169 25.64 16.03 -34.40
C ALA A 1169 25.62 16.84 -35.71
N VAL A 1170 26.78 17.31 -36.15
CA VAL A 1170 26.92 18.13 -37.36
C VAL A 1170 27.57 17.29 -38.46
N GLY A 1171 26.77 16.97 -39.48
CA GLY A 1171 27.25 16.30 -40.69
C GLY A 1171 28.19 17.17 -41.54
N ASN A 1172 28.59 16.66 -42.70
CA ASN A 1172 29.41 17.41 -43.66
C ASN A 1172 28.58 18.37 -44.50
#